data_AF-A0AAW1Q9E9-F1
#
_entry.id   AF-A0AAW1Q9E9-F1
#
_cell.length_a   1.000
_cell.length_b   1.000
_cell.length_c   1.000
_cell.angle_alpha   90.00
_cell.angle_beta   90.00
_cell.angle_gamma   90.00
#
_symmetry.space_group_name_H-M   'P 1'
#
loop_
_entity.id
_entity.type
_entity.pdbx_description
1 polymer ?
#
loop_
_entity_poly.entity_id
_entity_poly.type
_entity_poly.pdbx_seq_one_letter_code
_entity_poly.pdbx_strand_id
1 'polypeptide(L)'
;MPDDWQPLLEKAVPPLSYTVALLGSALLSGGYRLGKKQLRFREQTEGHSSLRVAGRHICIVTTAAIPWRTGTAVNPTLRAFYMAHGTDLQVTLMVPWLCKAQQRIVFQGKHEFDSPDQQETCIREWLQARTGVWPTFRVVFYAGRYDSRLLGIFPVGDPTSCIADAEADIAVLEEPEHLSWFHHGLRWTAKFNHVVGVMHTNYQILGWRVGGPVCGPLVFVLAHIMNRWICDIHTHKVIKLSDTVQTLPRQVTQNVHGAARGFLDVGRAKAQAAAEGKPCFAKGAYHLGKVVWGKGWEELVALLQLHYARGGEPLHIDAYGTGEALEAIQARSKEALLHLHFKGHMDHVDPEIHSYRVFVNCSTSDVVATTSMEALAMGKWVVCAQHPCNAFVSTFRNCLIYQTPAEFTVHLRRALNEDPQPLSEEELTRLSWEAATQRFLDCAEITPREWPTRLSRVHEALLWATYNFFTGIEADEKQSGSLQQCLEAAQLFESREESTQREEVLGKLDRIAKQWVQQVSEVVGLSESLQAESNAKILTFGSYRLGVHGPGSDIDTLCVGPRHVTREGHFFGTDPFCLQYILSQCPEVEELHPVVDSYVPVIKMKFGGISIDLLYASLAMAIIPDKLDIMTNSILRNMDEQSVRSLNGCRVTDTILSNVDCIPSFRTALRCIKLWAERRGVYSNVTGYLGGVNWAILVAYICKLYPRGAPSTIVSRFFRVYSQWRWPTPVMIRSIEKDLVLTLQVWDPRENYRDRAHLMPIITPSYPAMNSSYNVSASTLEVMQEEFARGERICSEILASPSDQVDWAKLLEPDNFFDKYKNYLQVEVVAPNEEDFITWEGWVQSRLRQLVLKVEYMVTVRPWPRKLSPTPDECADGCLRCFWYMGLKKKAMPAYMAAGKAVSVNLNVPVQEFRYQVMAFTGMREGMDVIVRHLKQKDLPPHCYPGGVKPLLALPPAAPAAPAAAEPPVASMSEPAPAQNGPASHAAAPHSGPIASTSTAGGPVECISKRKSDAEAARDEDASPNEAYKRARNMVNGAAPAGSLRAAEALGATGPLHRAMTEDSFLAASTEAALTTADTGAAPSTSQPMQTDTDSRASPGQPATGPGSAEPSGRQDNAFSVEDINGNGQGPGGSRSVSPAPAASADVRAAEAEADMAANAGDVGEWLGMDSGVPKSRQPQGSQGGQSRHSALGDELQATRHLGAVESKPQPKKPAGVTVRFNQPPSHANGRR
;
A
#
# COMPACT_ATOMS: atom_id res chain seq x y z
N MET A 1 -4.70 -27.02 -30.43
CA MET A 1 -4.75 -25.54 -30.52
C MET A 1 -5.57 -25.21 -31.78
N PRO A 2 -5.54 -24.01 -32.39
CA PRO A 2 -5.34 -23.92 -33.82
C PRO A 2 -3.85 -24.16 -34.06
N ASP A 3 -3.49 -25.32 -34.60
CA ASP A 3 -2.11 -25.82 -34.57
C ASP A 3 -1.17 -25.08 -35.55
N ASP A 4 -1.73 -24.20 -36.40
CA ASP A 4 -1.06 -23.40 -37.42
C ASP A 4 -0.09 -22.33 -36.89
N TRP A 5 -0.22 -21.93 -35.61
CA TRP A 5 0.49 -20.77 -35.07
C TRP A 5 1.93 -21.05 -34.62
N GLN A 6 2.25 -22.27 -34.17
CA GLN A 6 3.57 -22.58 -33.65
C GLN A 6 4.69 -22.43 -34.71
N PRO A 7 4.52 -22.90 -35.97
CA PRO A 7 5.52 -22.70 -37.03
C PRO A 7 5.66 -21.24 -37.52
N LEU A 8 4.68 -20.37 -37.21
CA LEU A 8 4.76 -18.93 -37.48
C LEU A 8 5.56 -18.22 -36.39
N LEU A 9 5.36 -18.59 -35.12
CA LEU A 9 6.09 -18.00 -33.99
C LEU A 9 7.59 -18.32 -34.02
N GLU A 10 7.97 -19.55 -34.36
CA GLU A 10 9.38 -19.94 -34.51
C GLU A 10 10.08 -19.20 -35.67
N LYS A 11 9.33 -18.64 -36.62
CA LYS A 11 9.84 -17.77 -37.70
C LYS A 11 9.77 -16.27 -37.37
N ALA A 12 8.93 -15.89 -36.40
CA ALA A 12 8.71 -14.50 -36.00
C ALA A 12 9.68 -14.02 -34.89
N VAL A 13 10.28 -14.94 -34.12
CA VAL A 13 11.39 -14.60 -33.22
C VAL A 13 12.61 -14.18 -34.07
N PRO A 14 13.13 -12.94 -33.93
CA PRO A 14 14.22 -12.47 -34.76
C PRO A 14 15.50 -13.31 -34.56
N PRO A 15 16.27 -13.58 -35.62
CA PRO A 15 17.60 -14.18 -35.48
C PRO A 15 18.53 -13.24 -34.70
N LEU A 16 19.58 -13.80 -34.10
CA LEU A 16 20.53 -13.10 -33.22
C LEU A 16 21.03 -11.76 -33.81
N SER A 17 21.26 -11.72 -35.12
CA SER A 17 21.68 -10.54 -35.88
C SER A 17 20.66 -9.40 -35.88
N TYR A 18 19.35 -9.68 -35.90
CA TYR A 18 18.30 -8.66 -35.85
C TYR A 18 18.15 -8.06 -34.45
N THR A 19 18.22 -8.89 -33.40
CA THR A 19 18.23 -8.41 -32.01
C THR A 19 19.43 -7.51 -31.78
N VAL A 20 20.61 -7.91 -32.26
CA VAL A 20 21.85 -7.11 -32.20
C VAL A 20 21.76 -5.82 -33.04
N ALA A 21 21.09 -5.83 -34.19
CA ALA A 21 20.89 -4.63 -35.01
C ALA A 21 19.95 -3.60 -34.36
N LEU A 22 18.83 -4.06 -33.78
CA LEU A 22 17.93 -3.22 -32.98
C LEU A 22 18.65 -2.65 -31.74
N LEU A 23 19.42 -3.49 -31.04
CA LEU A 23 20.29 -3.08 -29.93
C LEU A 23 21.33 -2.04 -30.37
N GLY A 24 22.00 -2.24 -31.51
CA GLY A 24 22.96 -1.30 -32.06
C GLY A 24 22.34 0.07 -32.28
N SER A 25 21.16 0.12 -32.91
CA SER A 25 20.41 1.37 -33.12
C SER A 25 20.03 2.05 -31.79
N ALA A 26 19.49 1.29 -30.83
CA ALA A 26 19.05 1.82 -29.53
C ALA A 26 20.22 2.31 -28.65
N LEU A 27 21.32 1.55 -28.56
CA LEU A 27 22.49 1.91 -27.76
C LEU A 27 23.26 3.10 -28.36
N LEU A 28 23.38 3.17 -29.69
CA LEU A 28 24.05 4.29 -30.38
C LEU A 28 23.24 5.58 -30.37
N SER A 29 21.90 5.51 -30.31
CA SER A 29 21.03 6.70 -30.22
C SER A 29 20.75 7.15 -28.78
N GLY A 30 20.73 6.23 -27.81
CA GLY A 30 20.40 6.52 -26.40
C GLY A 30 21.57 6.91 -25.49
N GLY A 31 22.82 6.87 -25.98
CA GLY A 31 24.02 7.22 -25.18
C GLY A 31 24.34 6.26 -24.03
N TYR A 32 23.70 5.09 -23.99
CA TYR A 32 23.71 4.16 -22.87
C TYR A 32 25.04 3.40 -22.77
N ARG A 33 25.87 3.73 -21.77
CA ARG A 33 27.14 3.05 -21.50
C ARG A 33 26.93 1.92 -20.50
N LEU A 34 27.18 0.67 -20.90
CA LEU A 34 27.21 -0.46 -19.94
C LEU A 34 28.24 -0.19 -18.85
N GLY A 35 27.80 -0.23 -17.59
CA GLY A 35 28.64 0.03 -16.44
C GLY A 35 29.65 -1.09 -16.21
N LYS A 36 30.89 -0.76 -15.82
CA LYS A 36 31.93 -1.77 -15.48
C LYS A 36 31.49 -2.77 -14.41
N LYS A 37 30.46 -2.47 -13.58
CA LYS A 37 29.82 -3.42 -12.66
C LYS A 37 28.90 -4.43 -13.34
N GLN A 38 28.11 -4.04 -14.35
CA GLN A 38 27.25 -4.97 -15.12
C GLN A 38 28.08 -6.02 -15.88
N LEU A 39 29.29 -5.63 -16.31
CA LEU A 39 30.28 -6.48 -16.98
C LEU A 39 31.27 -7.16 -16.01
N ARG A 40 31.13 -6.99 -14.68
CA ARG A 40 31.83 -7.83 -13.70
C ARG A 40 31.13 -9.17 -13.60
N PHE A 41 31.56 -10.12 -14.42
CA PHE A 41 31.38 -11.52 -14.12
C PHE A 41 32.10 -11.82 -12.79
N ARG A 42 31.41 -12.44 -11.83
CA ARG A 42 32.07 -13.21 -10.76
C ARG A 42 32.97 -14.23 -11.46
N GLU A 43 34.16 -14.51 -10.93
CA GLU A 43 34.93 -15.68 -11.37
C GLU A 43 34.20 -16.94 -10.89
N GLN A 44 33.15 -17.29 -11.64
CA GLN A 44 32.51 -18.59 -11.56
C GLN A 44 33.58 -19.62 -11.95
N THR A 45 34.09 -20.33 -10.94
CA THR A 45 34.76 -21.62 -11.15
C THR A 45 33.93 -22.44 -12.12
N GLU A 46 34.54 -23.01 -13.15
CA GLU A 46 33.84 -23.74 -14.20
C GLU A 46 32.93 -24.81 -13.54
N GLY A 47 31.62 -24.69 -13.75
CA GLY A 47 30.58 -25.33 -12.91
C GLY A 47 30.42 -26.82 -13.18
N HIS A 48 31.52 -27.57 -13.12
CA HIS A 48 31.64 -28.98 -13.48
C HIS A 48 31.52 -29.90 -12.25
N SER A 49 31.30 -29.34 -11.05
CA SER A 49 30.96 -30.09 -9.85
C SER A 49 29.47 -30.46 -9.85
N SER A 50 29.19 -31.76 -9.68
CA SER A 50 27.83 -32.29 -9.49
C SER A 50 27.05 -31.55 -8.39
N LEU A 51 25.71 -31.55 -8.48
CA LEU A 51 24.84 -31.12 -7.38
C LEU A 51 24.88 -32.09 -6.18
N ARG A 52 25.46 -33.28 -6.36
CA ARG A 52 25.58 -34.37 -5.38
C ARG A 52 26.78 -34.24 -4.44
N VAL A 53 27.63 -33.22 -4.61
CA VAL A 53 28.80 -32.99 -3.76
C VAL A 53 28.35 -32.53 -2.37
N ALA A 54 28.79 -33.23 -1.33
CA ALA A 54 28.47 -32.93 0.07
C ALA A 54 28.86 -31.50 0.47
N GLY A 55 28.08 -30.89 1.36
CA GLY A 55 28.31 -29.54 1.88
C GLY A 55 27.95 -28.39 0.94
N ARG A 56 27.49 -28.64 -0.29
CA ARG A 56 26.95 -27.60 -1.18
C ARG A 56 25.63 -27.04 -0.65
N HIS A 57 25.38 -25.76 -0.90
CA HIS A 57 24.15 -25.07 -0.49
C HIS A 57 23.19 -24.86 -1.67
N ILE A 58 21.94 -25.28 -1.49
CA ILE A 58 20.88 -25.30 -2.50
C ILE A 58 19.70 -24.47 -2.01
N CYS A 59 19.47 -23.32 -2.66
CA CYS A 59 18.29 -22.50 -2.43
C CYS A 59 17.19 -22.85 -3.45
N ILE A 60 16.07 -23.40 -2.97
CA ILE A 60 14.88 -23.69 -3.78
C ILE A 60 13.90 -22.53 -3.62
N VAL A 61 13.69 -21.74 -4.67
CA VAL A 61 12.86 -20.54 -4.67
C VAL A 61 11.54 -20.83 -5.36
N THR A 62 10.41 -20.51 -4.72
CA THR A 62 9.06 -20.74 -5.26
C THR A 62 8.16 -19.52 -5.15
N THR A 63 7.21 -19.41 -6.08
CA THR A 63 6.16 -18.39 -6.18
C THR A 63 4.99 -18.59 -5.21
N ALA A 64 4.92 -19.70 -4.48
CA ALA A 64 3.81 -20.01 -3.57
C ALA A 64 4.24 -20.82 -2.35
N ALA A 65 3.45 -20.77 -1.27
CA ALA A 65 3.75 -21.43 0.00
C ALA A 65 2.50 -22.07 0.62
N ILE A 66 2.71 -23.14 1.40
CA ILE A 66 1.71 -23.70 2.32
C ILE A 66 1.26 -22.56 3.27
N PRO A 67 -0.05 -22.41 3.58
CA PRO A 67 -1.17 -23.33 3.32
C PRO A 67 -1.85 -23.20 1.95
N TRP A 68 -1.37 -22.37 1.02
CA TRP A 68 -1.95 -22.29 -0.33
C TRP A 68 -1.48 -23.49 -1.17
N ARG A 69 -2.22 -24.61 -1.11
CA ARG A 69 -1.85 -25.93 -1.70
C ARG A 69 -1.90 -25.97 -3.25
N THR A 70 -1.29 -25.01 -3.93
CA THR A 70 -1.00 -25.09 -5.37
C THR A 70 0.12 -26.10 -5.64
N GLY A 71 0.27 -26.55 -6.89
CA GLY A 71 1.44 -27.35 -7.29
C GLY A 71 2.77 -26.63 -7.04
N THR A 72 2.78 -25.30 -7.18
CA THR A 72 3.94 -24.43 -6.92
C THR A 72 4.27 -24.30 -5.43
N ALA A 73 3.32 -24.45 -4.51
CA ALA A 73 3.65 -24.58 -3.09
C ALA A 73 4.08 -26.01 -2.73
N VAL A 74 3.31 -27.00 -3.21
CA VAL A 74 3.44 -28.40 -2.81
C VAL A 74 4.72 -29.05 -3.33
N ASN A 75 5.03 -28.90 -4.62
CA ASN A 75 6.15 -29.62 -5.24
C ASN A 75 7.53 -29.11 -4.78
N PRO A 76 7.80 -27.79 -4.68
CA PRO A 76 9.09 -27.29 -4.18
C PRO A 76 9.29 -27.58 -2.69
N THR A 77 8.22 -27.52 -1.88
CA THR A 77 8.27 -27.87 -0.45
C THR A 77 8.63 -29.35 -0.26
N LEU A 78 8.10 -30.24 -1.10
CA LEU A 78 8.50 -31.66 -1.11
C LEU A 78 9.92 -31.85 -1.68
N ARG A 79 10.31 -31.13 -2.74
CA ARG A 79 11.69 -31.20 -3.26
C ARG A 79 12.71 -30.80 -2.19
N ALA A 80 12.45 -29.73 -1.43
CA ALA A 80 13.30 -29.32 -0.32
C ALA A 80 13.43 -30.39 0.76
N PHE A 81 12.33 -31.08 1.09
CA PHE A 81 12.37 -32.23 2.00
C PHE A 81 13.25 -33.38 1.44
N TYR A 82 12.96 -33.89 0.24
CA TYR A 82 13.65 -35.07 -0.29
C TYR A 82 15.09 -34.79 -0.78
N MET A 83 15.49 -33.53 -0.95
CA MET A 83 16.89 -33.16 -1.18
C MET A 83 17.69 -33.05 0.14
N ALA A 84 17.06 -32.63 1.24
CA ALA A 84 17.71 -32.51 2.56
C ALA A 84 17.67 -33.79 3.40
N HIS A 85 16.67 -34.65 3.19
CA HIS A 85 16.48 -35.85 3.98
C HIS A 85 17.45 -36.96 3.57
N GLY A 86 18.34 -37.35 4.48
CA GLY A 86 19.32 -38.42 4.25
C GLY A 86 20.50 -38.04 3.35
N THR A 87 20.83 -36.74 3.24
CA THR A 87 21.97 -36.25 2.46
C THR A 87 22.80 -35.23 3.25
N ASP A 88 24.04 -35.02 2.85
CA ASP A 88 24.92 -33.95 3.37
C ASP A 88 24.72 -32.60 2.64
N LEU A 89 23.57 -32.38 1.99
CA LEU A 89 23.27 -31.15 1.24
C LEU A 89 22.62 -30.11 2.17
N GLN A 90 23.15 -28.90 2.20
CA GLN A 90 22.50 -27.80 2.89
C GLN A 90 21.38 -27.26 2.00
N VAL A 91 20.14 -27.32 2.45
CA VAL A 91 18.97 -26.87 1.67
C VAL A 91 18.27 -25.71 2.38
N THR A 92 17.95 -24.68 1.60
CA THR A 92 17.06 -23.58 1.98
C THR A 92 15.84 -23.58 1.07
N LEU A 93 14.63 -23.63 1.64
CA LEU A 93 13.38 -23.38 0.94
C LEU A 93 13.02 -21.89 1.07
N MET A 94 12.83 -21.22 -0.06
CA MET A 94 12.61 -19.79 -0.13
C MET A 94 11.22 -19.45 -0.68
N VAL A 95 10.42 -18.75 0.12
CA VAL A 95 8.96 -18.61 -0.03
C VAL A 95 8.47 -17.16 0.09
N PRO A 96 7.33 -16.80 -0.52
CA PRO A 96 6.75 -15.46 -0.39
C PRO A 96 6.05 -15.25 0.96
N TRP A 97 6.36 -14.13 1.61
CA TRP A 97 5.57 -13.57 2.72
C TRP A 97 4.55 -12.55 2.19
N LEU A 98 3.30 -12.65 2.64
CA LEU A 98 2.20 -11.76 2.26
C LEU A 98 1.73 -10.92 3.44
N CYS A 99 1.27 -9.69 3.20
CA CYS A 99 0.58 -8.90 4.23
C CYS A 99 -0.81 -9.50 4.55
N LYS A 100 -1.31 -9.32 5.79
CA LYS A 100 -2.57 -9.93 6.26
C LYS A 100 -3.77 -9.77 5.31
N ALA A 101 -3.93 -8.59 4.70
CA ALA A 101 -5.01 -8.33 3.75
C ALA A 101 -4.96 -9.26 2.52
N GLN A 102 -3.75 -9.65 2.08
CA GLN A 102 -3.55 -10.57 0.96
C GLN A 102 -3.54 -12.03 1.43
N GLN A 103 -3.04 -12.33 2.64
CA GLN A 103 -3.18 -13.65 3.26
C GLN A 103 -4.67 -14.08 3.31
N ARG A 104 -5.58 -13.19 3.74
CA ARG A 104 -7.03 -13.45 3.74
C ARG A 104 -7.58 -13.87 2.37
N ILE A 105 -7.11 -13.24 1.29
CA ILE A 105 -7.54 -13.52 -0.08
C ILE A 105 -6.98 -14.88 -0.55
N VAL A 106 -5.67 -15.09 -0.38
CA VAL A 106 -4.94 -16.27 -0.89
C VAL A 106 -5.25 -17.53 -0.08
N PHE A 107 -5.32 -17.43 1.25
CA PHE A 107 -5.64 -18.52 2.17
C PHE A 107 -7.15 -18.62 2.49
N GLN A 108 -8.00 -17.87 1.76
CA GLN A 108 -9.47 -17.92 1.85
C GLN A 108 -10.02 -17.70 3.28
N GLY A 109 -9.36 -16.86 4.08
CA GLY A 109 -9.69 -16.59 5.48
C GLY A 109 -9.50 -17.76 6.46
N LYS A 110 -9.00 -18.92 5.99
CA LYS A 110 -8.81 -20.13 6.84
C LYS A 110 -7.55 -20.05 7.70
N HIS A 111 -6.57 -19.26 7.27
CA HIS A 111 -5.30 -19.05 7.96
C HIS A 111 -4.90 -17.58 7.83
N GLU A 112 -4.41 -17.01 8.92
CA GLU A 112 -3.66 -15.75 8.98
C GLU A 112 -2.47 -15.96 9.90
N PHE A 113 -1.33 -15.37 9.55
CA PHE A 113 -0.07 -15.45 10.29
C PHE A 113 0.38 -14.03 10.67
N ASP A 114 0.70 -13.84 11.95
CA ASP A 114 1.28 -12.60 12.49
C ASP A 114 2.76 -12.46 12.12
N SER A 115 3.51 -13.57 12.10
CA SER A 115 4.93 -13.62 11.76
C SER A 115 5.28 -14.75 10.78
N PRO A 116 6.40 -14.65 10.05
CA PRO A 116 6.88 -15.71 9.17
C PRO A 116 7.09 -17.05 9.89
N ASP A 117 7.57 -17.03 11.13
CA ASP A 117 7.84 -18.22 11.96
C ASP A 117 6.59 -19.10 12.19
N GLN A 118 5.41 -18.47 12.26
CA GLN A 118 4.13 -19.20 12.36
C GLN A 118 3.80 -19.92 11.03
N GLN A 119 4.09 -19.28 9.89
CA GLN A 119 3.92 -19.91 8.58
C GLN A 119 4.98 -21.00 8.32
N GLU A 120 6.22 -20.80 8.78
CA GLU A 120 7.25 -21.84 8.78
C GLU A 120 6.80 -23.05 9.59
N THR A 121 6.28 -22.84 10.80
CA THR A 121 5.74 -23.93 11.64
C THR A 121 4.65 -24.71 10.89
N CYS A 122 3.71 -24.01 10.25
CA CYS A 122 2.68 -24.63 9.41
C CYS A 122 3.24 -25.41 8.20
N ILE A 123 4.31 -24.92 7.55
CA ILE A 123 5.03 -25.65 6.49
C ILE A 123 5.66 -26.94 7.05
N ARG A 124 6.28 -26.88 8.24
CA ARG A 124 6.96 -28.03 8.86
C ARG A 124 5.98 -29.10 9.35
N GLU A 125 4.89 -28.70 10.01
CA GLU A 125 3.81 -29.59 10.44
C GLU A 125 3.14 -30.30 9.25
N TRP A 126 2.83 -29.56 8.17
CA TRP A 126 2.26 -30.14 6.96
C TRP A 126 3.20 -31.17 6.29
N LEU A 127 4.51 -30.91 6.30
CA LEU A 127 5.51 -31.89 5.83
C LEU A 127 5.59 -33.11 6.75
N GLN A 128 5.64 -32.93 8.07
CA GLN A 128 5.68 -34.04 9.02
C GLN A 128 4.45 -34.95 8.85
N ALA A 129 3.26 -34.37 8.73
CA ALA A 129 2.02 -35.11 8.49
C ALA A 129 2.01 -35.87 7.16
N ARG A 130 2.74 -35.41 6.13
CA ARG A 130 2.76 -36.02 4.78
C ARG A 130 3.94 -36.96 4.52
N THR A 131 4.99 -36.91 5.35
CA THR A 131 6.22 -37.73 5.20
C THR A 131 6.49 -38.66 6.38
N GLY A 132 5.90 -38.39 7.55
CA GLY A 132 6.21 -39.08 8.81
C GLY A 132 7.48 -38.59 9.51
N VAL A 133 8.18 -37.58 8.97
CA VAL A 133 9.50 -37.13 9.46
C VAL A 133 9.53 -35.60 9.56
N TRP A 134 10.16 -35.07 10.62
CA TRP A 134 10.34 -33.62 10.76
C TRP A 134 11.36 -33.08 9.75
N PRO A 135 11.05 -32.00 8.99
CA PRO A 135 11.98 -31.44 8.02
C PRO A 135 13.16 -30.70 8.67
N THR A 136 14.36 -30.94 8.15
CA THR A 136 15.64 -30.39 8.65
C THR A 136 16.16 -29.17 7.88
N PHE A 137 15.62 -28.86 6.70
CA PHE A 137 16.05 -27.73 5.87
C PHE A 137 15.67 -26.36 6.48
N ARG A 138 16.35 -25.29 6.06
CA ARG A 138 16.09 -23.90 6.47
C ARG A 138 14.94 -23.31 5.65
N VAL A 139 14.09 -22.46 6.24
CA VAL A 139 13.13 -21.64 5.48
C VAL A 139 13.59 -20.18 5.47
N VAL A 140 13.37 -19.49 4.35
CA VAL A 140 13.65 -18.05 4.19
C VAL A 140 12.48 -17.39 3.46
N PHE A 141 12.10 -16.19 3.89
CA PHE A 141 10.97 -15.46 3.33
C PHE A 141 11.43 -14.24 2.52
N TYR A 142 10.81 -14.01 1.37
CA TYR A 142 10.92 -12.74 0.61
C TYR A 142 9.58 -12.00 0.60
N ALA A 143 9.61 -10.67 0.45
CA ALA A 143 8.38 -9.89 0.34
C ALA A 143 7.64 -10.23 -0.97
N GLY A 144 6.43 -10.78 -0.86
CA GLY A 144 5.57 -11.12 -1.99
C GLY A 144 4.32 -10.26 -2.06
N ARG A 145 3.74 -10.13 -3.25
CA ARG A 145 2.44 -9.48 -3.47
C ARG A 145 1.56 -10.30 -4.40
N TYR A 146 0.36 -10.64 -3.96
CA TYR A 146 -0.67 -11.23 -4.83
C TYR A 146 -1.24 -10.18 -5.79
N ASP A 147 -1.44 -10.51 -7.07
CA ASP A 147 -2.24 -9.71 -8.01
C ASP A 147 -3.43 -10.52 -8.51
N SER A 148 -4.64 -10.09 -8.13
CA SER A 148 -5.89 -10.81 -8.40
C SER A 148 -6.28 -10.87 -9.87
N ARG A 149 -5.64 -10.09 -10.76
CA ARG A 149 -5.89 -10.14 -12.22
C ARG A 149 -4.97 -11.14 -12.93
N LEU A 150 -3.79 -11.37 -12.35
CA LEU A 150 -2.81 -12.33 -12.87
C LEU A 150 -2.82 -13.67 -12.11
N LEU A 151 -3.60 -13.74 -11.01
CA LEU A 151 -3.84 -14.94 -10.19
C LEU A 151 -2.55 -15.57 -9.62
N GLY A 152 -1.53 -14.75 -9.37
CA GLY A 152 -0.20 -15.17 -8.90
C GLY A 152 0.39 -14.23 -7.86
N ILE A 153 1.43 -14.71 -7.15
CA ILE A 153 2.22 -13.93 -6.20
C ILE A 153 3.56 -13.57 -6.84
N PHE A 154 3.87 -12.28 -6.87
CA PHE A 154 5.09 -11.73 -7.46
C PHE A 154 6.04 -11.24 -6.35
N PRO A 155 7.37 -11.34 -6.52
CA PRO A 155 8.31 -10.68 -5.63
C PRO A 155 8.15 -9.16 -5.57
N VAL A 156 8.59 -8.57 -4.46
CA VAL A 156 8.68 -7.13 -4.21
C VAL A 156 10.11 -6.83 -3.74
N GLY A 157 10.84 -6.02 -4.50
CA GLY A 157 12.28 -5.80 -4.30
C GLY A 157 13.15 -6.91 -4.90
N ASP A 158 14.37 -7.09 -4.37
CA ASP A 158 15.34 -8.09 -4.82
C ASP A 158 15.30 -9.35 -3.93
N PRO A 159 14.71 -10.49 -4.37
CA PRO A 159 14.77 -11.73 -3.61
C PRO A 159 16.19 -12.31 -3.51
N THR A 160 17.12 -12.00 -4.42
CA THR A 160 18.52 -12.47 -4.31
C THR A 160 19.27 -11.87 -3.13
N SER A 161 18.74 -10.79 -2.51
CA SER A 161 19.27 -10.21 -1.28
C SER A 161 19.01 -11.06 -0.02
N CYS A 162 18.02 -11.97 -0.06
CA CYS A 162 17.65 -12.81 1.08
C CYS A 162 18.67 -13.94 1.40
N ILE A 163 19.66 -14.15 0.54
CA ILE A 163 20.71 -15.18 0.67
C ILE A 163 22.08 -14.50 0.64
N ALA A 164 23.00 -14.88 1.54
CA ALA A 164 24.33 -14.26 1.62
C ALA A 164 25.21 -14.64 0.41
N ASP A 165 26.18 -13.79 0.03
CA ASP A 165 27.07 -14.06 -1.13
C ASP A 165 27.97 -15.31 -0.95
N ALA A 166 28.20 -15.71 0.31
CA ALA A 166 28.88 -16.94 0.69
C ALA A 166 27.96 -18.18 0.63
N GLU A 167 26.65 -18.00 0.79
CA GLU A 167 25.63 -19.05 0.69
C GLU A 167 25.14 -19.23 -0.78
N ALA A 168 25.45 -18.29 -1.66
CA ALA A 168 24.93 -18.24 -3.03
C ALA A 168 25.67 -19.19 -4.01
N ASP A 169 25.51 -20.51 -3.81
CA ASP A 169 26.07 -21.53 -4.69
C ASP A 169 25.06 -22.04 -5.73
N ILE A 170 24.07 -22.85 -5.35
CA ILE A 170 23.03 -23.38 -6.25
C ILE A 170 21.69 -22.67 -5.98
N ALA A 171 21.02 -22.20 -7.04
CA ALA A 171 19.61 -21.81 -7.03
C ALA A 171 18.76 -22.75 -7.91
N VAL A 172 17.60 -23.15 -7.39
CA VAL A 172 16.54 -23.85 -8.12
C VAL A 172 15.32 -22.93 -8.16
N LEU A 173 14.99 -22.42 -9.34
CA LEU A 173 13.91 -21.45 -9.52
C LEU A 173 12.66 -22.18 -10.03
N GLU A 174 11.65 -22.32 -9.19
CA GLU A 174 10.41 -23.01 -9.50
C GLU A 174 9.42 -21.96 -10.04
N GLU A 175 9.14 -22.01 -11.35
CA GLU A 175 8.62 -20.90 -12.19
C GLU A 175 9.64 -19.75 -12.39
N PRO A 176 10.78 -19.99 -13.06
CA PRO A 176 11.83 -18.97 -13.26
C PRO A 176 11.33 -17.71 -13.96
N GLU A 177 10.36 -17.85 -14.87
CA GLU A 177 9.73 -16.76 -15.59
C GLU A 177 8.84 -15.91 -14.67
N HIS A 178 8.01 -16.54 -13.85
CA HIS A 178 7.06 -15.85 -12.97
C HIS A 178 7.79 -15.14 -11.81
N LEU A 179 8.81 -15.79 -11.25
CA LEU A 179 9.73 -15.19 -10.27
C LEU A 179 10.43 -13.95 -10.82
N SER A 180 10.71 -13.89 -12.13
CA SER A 180 11.65 -12.90 -12.69
C SER A 180 11.06 -11.93 -13.73
N TRP A 181 9.77 -12.03 -14.10
CA TRP A 181 9.09 -11.08 -15.02
C TRP A 181 9.18 -9.61 -14.58
N PHE A 182 9.30 -9.36 -13.28
CA PHE A 182 9.48 -8.04 -12.67
C PHE A 182 10.70 -8.06 -11.74
N HIS A 183 11.79 -8.73 -12.14
CA HIS A 183 12.98 -8.84 -11.28
C HIS A 183 13.69 -7.50 -11.15
N HIS A 184 13.74 -6.96 -9.95
CA HIS A 184 14.46 -5.72 -9.66
C HIS A 184 15.94 -5.94 -9.34
N GLY A 185 16.30 -7.14 -8.90
CA GLY A 185 17.60 -7.45 -8.31
C GLY A 185 18.75 -7.78 -9.25
N LEU A 186 19.84 -8.28 -8.64
CA LEU A 186 20.89 -8.97 -9.39
C LEU A 186 20.30 -10.17 -10.15
N ARG A 187 20.76 -10.39 -11.40
CA ARG A 187 20.45 -11.64 -12.11
C ARG A 187 20.82 -12.85 -11.25
N TRP A 188 19.94 -13.84 -11.17
CA TRP A 188 20.20 -15.10 -10.45
C TRP A 188 21.53 -15.74 -10.88
N THR A 189 21.85 -15.71 -12.19
CA THR A 189 23.11 -16.17 -12.81
C THR A 189 24.35 -15.33 -12.47
N ALA A 190 24.19 -14.12 -11.95
CA ALA A 190 25.28 -13.28 -11.47
C ALA A 190 25.50 -13.41 -9.95
N LYS A 191 24.43 -13.73 -9.20
CA LYS A 191 24.47 -14.01 -7.75
C LYS A 191 25.01 -15.42 -7.47
N PHE A 192 24.39 -16.44 -8.06
CA PHE A 192 24.65 -17.86 -7.81
C PHE A 192 25.61 -18.46 -8.85
N ASN A 193 26.36 -19.49 -8.45
CA ASN A 193 27.26 -20.23 -9.35
C ASN A 193 26.46 -21.11 -10.32
N HIS A 194 25.40 -21.76 -9.84
CA HIS A 194 24.57 -22.70 -10.58
C HIS A 194 23.10 -22.31 -10.48
N VAL A 195 22.36 -22.31 -11.59
CA VAL A 195 20.94 -21.89 -11.59
C VAL A 195 20.12 -22.75 -12.53
N VAL A 196 19.12 -23.43 -11.98
CA VAL A 196 18.22 -24.32 -12.72
C VAL A 196 16.78 -23.85 -12.59
N GLY A 197 16.11 -23.57 -13.70
CA GLY A 197 14.69 -23.27 -13.73
C GLY A 197 13.83 -24.55 -13.84
N VAL A 198 12.68 -24.60 -13.19
CA VAL A 198 11.69 -25.69 -13.31
C VAL A 198 10.33 -25.13 -13.70
N MET A 199 9.75 -25.61 -14.80
CA MET A 199 8.54 -25.03 -15.41
C MET A 199 7.25 -25.70 -14.88
N HIS A 200 6.47 -25.02 -14.02
CA HIS A 200 5.22 -25.57 -13.46
C HIS A 200 3.94 -25.19 -14.22
N THR A 201 3.87 -23.99 -14.79
CA THR A 201 2.62 -23.40 -15.31
C THR A 201 2.73 -23.01 -16.79
N ASN A 202 1.71 -23.34 -17.60
CA ASN A 202 1.61 -22.83 -18.96
C ASN A 202 0.98 -21.43 -18.99
N TYR A 203 1.82 -20.42 -18.78
CA TYR A 203 1.39 -19.02 -18.78
C TYR A 203 0.92 -18.48 -20.14
N GLN A 204 1.25 -19.15 -21.25
CA GLN A 204 0.78 -18.72 -22.57
C GLN A 204 -0.70 -19.05 -22.75
N ILE A 205 -1.11 -20.27 -22.37
CA ILE A 205 -2.52 -20.67 -22.37
C ILE A 205 -3.30 -19.87 -21.32
N LEU A 206 -2.72 -19.62 -20.15
CA LEU A 206 -3.36 -18.77 -19.12
C LEU A 206 -3.58 -17.34 -19.63
N GLY A 207 -2.54 -16.70 -20.18
CA GLY A 207 -2.60 -15.35 -20.74
C GLY A 207 -3.56 -15.24 -21.93
N TRP A 208 -3.62 -16.26 -22.79
CA TRP A 208 -4.60 -16.33 -23.88
C TRP A 208 -6.04 -16.40 -23.35
N ARG A 209 -6.31 -17.27 -22.36
CA ARG A 209 -7.63 -17.38 -21.70
C ARG A 209 -8.06 -16.07 -21.03
N VAL A 210 -7.13 -15.36 -20.36
CA VAL A 210 -7.40 -14.06 -19.72
C VAL A 210 -7.60 -12.93 -20.76
N GLY A 211 -6.88 -12.95 -21.88
CA GLY A 211 -7.03 -11.96 -22.96
C GLY A 211 -8.24 -12.17 -23.88
N GLY A 212 -8.91 -13.33 -23.79
CA GLY A 212 -10.06 -13.69 -24.62
C GLY A 212 -9.77 -13.72 -26.13
N PRO A 213 -10.81 -13.79 -26.99
CA PRO A 213 -10.62 -13.90 -28.44
C PRO A 213 -9.90 -12.70 -29.08
N VAL A 214 -10.00 -11.52 -28.48
CA VAL A 214 -9.50 -10.25 -29.05
C VAL A 214 -8.04 -9.98 -28.66
N CYS A 215 -7.70 -10.06 -27.37
CA CYS A 215 -6.35 -9.74 -26.89
C CYS A 215 -5.50 -10.98 -26.63
N GLY A 216 -6.11 -12.16 -26.45
CA GLY A 216 -5.44 -13.42 -26.14
C GLY A 216 -4.30 -13.79 -27.09
N PRO A 217 -4.45 -13.66 -28.43
CA PRO A 217 -3.36 -13.92 -29.37
C PRO A 217 -2.13 -13.01 -29.13
N LEU A 218 -2.32 -11.71 -28.93
CA LEU A 218 -1.23 -10.78 -28.65
C LEU A 218 -0.54 -11.09 -27.31
N VAL A 219 -1.33 -11.37 -26.26
CA VAL A 219 -0.81 -11.76 -24.95
C VAL A 219 0.01 -13.06 -25.03
N PHE A 220 -0.44 -14.04 -25.83
CA PHE A 220 0.29 -15.29 -26.08
C PHE A 220 1.68 -15.04 -26.71
N VAL A 221 1.77 -14.18 -27.73
CA VAL A 221 3.06 -13.85 -28.38
C VAL A 221 3.99 -13.08 -27.44
N LEU A 222 3.46 -12.11 -26.70
CA LEU A 222 4.27 -11.34 -25.73
C LEU A 222 4.78 -12.23 -24.59
N ALA A 223 3.94 -13.11 -24.06
CA ALA A 223 4.34 -14.11 -23.07
C ALA A 223 5.38 -15.09 -23.63
N HIS A 224 5.26 -15.51 -24.91
CA HIS A 224 6.25 -16.39 -25.55
C HIS A 224 7.66 -15.78 -25.50
N ILE A 225 7.79 -14.55 -26.01
CA ILE A 225 9.06 -13.82 -26.11
C ILE A 225 9.60 -13.53 -24.71
N MET A 226 8.77 -12.98 -23.82
CA MET A 226 9.18 -12.58 -22.48
C MET A 226 9.64 -13.78 -21.63
N ASN A 227 8.89 -14.89 -21.60
CA ASN A 227 9.29 -16.08 -20.85
C ASN A 227 10.62 -16.65 -21.36
N ARG A 228 10.83 -16.62 -22.69
CA ARG A 228 12.08 -17.08 -23.31
C ARG A 228 13.27 -16.20 -22.91
N TRP A 229 13.12 -14.87 -22.99
CA TRP A 229 14.16 -13.90 -22.59
C TRP A 229 14.51 -14.03 -21.11
N ILE A 230 13.50 -14.07 -20.23
CA ILE A 230 13.70 -14.18 -18.79
C ILE A 230 14.43 -15.48 -18.44
N CYS A 231 14.05 -16.62 -19.01
CA CYS A 231 14.80 -17.86 -18.80
C CYS A 231 16.25 -17.78 -19.31
N ASP A 232 16.50 -17.09 -20.43
CA ASP A 232 17.86 -16.95 -20.99
C ASP A 232 18.76 -16.10 -20.08
N ILE A 233 18.22 -15.03 -19.52
CA ILE A 233 18.91 -14.10 -18.61
C ILE A 233 19.16 -14.73 -17.24
N HIS A 234 18.15 -15.41 -16.68
CA HIS A 234 18.10 -15.79 -15.26
C HIS A 234 18.40 -17.27 -14.96
N THR A 235 18.54 -18.16 -15.96
CA THR A 235 18.85 -19.58 -15.71
C THR A 235 20.07 -20.07 -16.49
N HIS A 236 20.87 -20.96 -15.90
CA HIS A 236 21.91 -21.67 -16.63
C HIS A 236 21.34 -22.90 -17.36
N LYS A 237 20.31 -23.57 -16.81
CA LYS A 237 19.58 -24.69 -17.45
C LYS A 237 18.09 -24.66 -17.10
N VAL A 238 17.21 -25.19 -17.95
CA VAL A 238 15.76 -25.21 -17.74
C VAL A 238 15.21 -26.65 -17.82
N ILE A 239 14.45 -27.06 -16.81
CA ILE A 239 13.74 -28.35 -16.78
C ILE A 239 12.25 -28.10 -17.04
N LYS A 240 11.76 -28.62 -18.17
CA LYS A 240 10.33 -28.66 -18.49
C LYS A 240 9.74 -29.97 -17.98
N LEU A 241 8.65 -29.91 -17.22
CA LEU A 241 7.99 -31.13 -16.71
C LEU A 241 7.32 -31.94 -17.85
N SER A 242 6.95 -31.26 -18.94
CA SER A 242 6.58 -31.85 -20.23
C SER A 242 6.75 -30.83 -21.37
N ASP A 243 6.59 -31.27 -22.62
CA ASP A 243 6.53 -30.40 -23.80
C ASP A 243 5.19 -29.67 -24.00
N THR A 244 4.29 -29.68 -23.00
CA THR A 244 3.10 -28.81 -23.00
C THR A 244 3.47 -27.32 -22.85
N VAL A 245 4.68 -27.00 -22.36
CA VAL A 245 5.24 -25.63 -22.35
C VAL A 245 6.26 -25.43 -23.48
N GLN A 246 6.36 -24.18 -23.95
CA GLN A 246 7.17 -23.77 -25.10
C GLN A 246 8.65 -24.20 -25.08
N THR A 247 9.28 -24.07 -26.24
CA THR A 247 10.73 -24.16 -26.40
C THR A 247 11.45 -23.01 -25.69
N LEU A 248 12.33 -23.37 -24.75
CA LEU A 248 13.09 -22.48 -23.87
C LEU A 248 14.62 -22.65 -24.09
N PRO A 249 15.44 -21.64 -23.73
CA PRO A 249 16.90 -21.75 -23.81
C PRO A 249 17.42 -22.84 -22.86
N ARG A 250 18.43 -23.60 -23.31
CA ARG A 250 19.13 -24.62 -22.50
C ARG A 250 18.15 -25.58 -21.78
N GLN A 251 17.12 -26.01 -22.51
CA GLN A 251 16.04 -26.85 -21.97
C GLN A 251 16.36 -28.35 -21.96
N VAL A 252 15.77 -29.06 -21.01
CA VAL A 252 15.56 -30.52 -21.01
C VAL A 252 14.12 -30.81 -20.61
N THR A 253 13.46 -31.78 -21.25
CA THR A 253 12.11 -32.21 -20.86
C THR A 253 12.21 -33.46 -19.99
N GLN A 254 11.89 -33.33 -18.70
CA GLN A 254 11.95 -34.40 -17.72
C GLN A 254 10.96 -34.15 -16.58
N ASN A 255 10.08 -35.12 -16.29
CA ASN A 255 9.28 -35.08 -15.07
C ASN A 255 10.19 -35.32 -13.84
N VAL A 256 10.27 -34.29 -12.99
CA VAL A 256 11.06 -34.24 -11.74
C VAL A 256 10.17 -34.14 -10.50
N HIS A 257 8.93 -34.62 -10.57
CA HIS A 257 8.01 -34.80 -9.45
C HIS A 257 7.66 -36.28 -9.24
N GLY A 258 7.16 -36.62 -8.05
CA GLY A 258 6.73 -37.95 -7.66
C GLY A 258 5.51 -37.96 -6.75
N ALA A 259 5.11 -39.14 -6.28
CA ALA A 259 4.08 -39.35 -5.28
C ALA A 259 4.72 -39.51 -3.89
N ALA A 260 4.10 -38.92 -2.86
CA ALA A 260 4.55 -39.06 -1.48
C ALA A 260 4.36 -40.50 -0.96
N ARG A 261 5.20 -40.91 0.00
CA ARG A 261 5.26 -42.28 0.56
C ARG A 261 3.88 -42.88 0.90
N GLY A 262 2.97 -42.13 1.51
CA GLY A 262 1.63 -42.61 1.88
C GLY A 262 0.82 -43.20 0.71
N PHE A 263 0.98 -42.67 -0.51
CA PHE A 263 0.33 -43.23 -1.70
C PHE A 263 0.93 -44.57 -2.12
N LEU A 264 2.25 -44.71 -2.02
CA LEU A 264 2.98 -45.94 -2.35
C LEU A 264 2.67 -47.06 -1.33
N ASP A 265 2.53 -46.70 -0.06
CA ASP A 265 2.17 -47.64 1.01
C ASP A 265 0.70 -48.13 0.83
N VAL A 266 -0.21 -47.29 0.33
CA VAL A 266 -1.54 -47.72 -0.14
C VAL A 266 -1.43 -48.67 -1.34
N GLY A 267 -0.58 -48.37 -2.33
CA GLY A 267 -0.32 -49.25 -3.47
C GLY A 267 0.18 -50.64 -3.06
N ARG A 268 1.14 -50.70 -2.13
CA ARG A 268 1.62 -51.95 -1.52
C ARG A 268 0.51 -52.72 -0.80
N ALA A 269 -0.34 -52.02 -0.03
CA ALA A 269 -1.50 -52.65 0.61
C ALA A 269 -2.51 -53.23 -0.41
N LYS A 270 -2.71 -52.58 -1.57
CA LYS A 270 -3.50 -53.15 -2.68
C LYS A 270 -2.81 -54.36 -3.31
N ALA A 271 -1.50 -54.30 -3.54
CA ALA A 271 -0.73 -55.41 -4.11
C ALA A 271 -0.80 -56.67 -3.21
N GLN A 272 -0.66 -56.50 -1.90
CA GLN A 272 -0.83 -57.59 -0.93
C GLN A 272 -2.28 -58.11 -0.92
N ALA A 273 -3.28 -57.23 -0.86
CA ALA A 273 -4.69 -57.65 -0.87
C ALA A 273 -5.04 -58.45 -2.15
N ALA A 274 -4.52 -58.05 -3.31
CA ALA A 274 -4.70 -58.78 -4.57
C ALA A 274 -4.04 -60.17 -4.54
N ALA A 275 -2.83 -60.28 -4.00
CA ALA A 275 -2.13 -61.56 -3.82
C ALA A 275 -2.86 -62.50 -2.83
N GLU A 276 -3.55 -61.93 -1.84
CA GLU A 276 -4.41 -62.65 -0.89
C GLU A 276 -5.83 -62.92 -1.42
N GLY A 277 -6.13 -62.57 -2.69
CA GLY A 277 -7.44 -62.76 -3.31
C GLY A 277 -8.57 -61.88 -2.76
N LYS A 278 -8.23 -60.81 -2.03
CA LYS A 278 -9.18 -59.89 -1.38
C LYS A 278 -9.62 -58.77 -2.34
N PRO A 279 -10.89 -58.31 -2.26
CA PRO A 279 -11.39 -57.22 -3.10
C PRO A 279 -10.62 -55.93 -2.82
N CYS A 280 -9.91 -55.42 -3.83
CA CYS A 280 -9.02 -54.28 -3.67
C CYS A 280 -9.73 -52.92 -3.78
N PHE A 281 -10.83 -52.85 -4.52
CA PHE A 281 -11.57 -51.60 -4.78
C PHE A 281 -13.08 -51.82 -4.63
N ALA A 282 -13.79 -50.78 -4.21
CA ALA A 282 -15.22 -50.81 -3.88
C ALA A 282 -16.02 -49.63 -4.45
N LYS A 283 -15.35 -48.55 -4.88
CA LYS A 283 -15.95 -47.42 -5.60
C LYS A 283 -15.44 -47.40 -7.06
N GLY A 284 -16.24 -46.84 -7.98
CA GLY A 284 -15.97 -46.82 -9.42
C GLY A 284 -14.92 -45.80 -9.85
N ALA A 285 -15.34 -44.82 -10.65
CA ALA A 285 -14.48 -43.75 -11.18
C ALA A 285 -14.61 -42.44 -10.40
N TYR A 286 -13.51 -41.68 -10.32
CA TYR A 286 -13.51 -40.31 -9.78
C TYR A 286 -12.61 -39.38 -10.59
N HIS A 287 -12.90 -38.08 -10.50
CA HIS A 287 -12.04 -36.98 -10.93
C HIS A 287 -11.76 -36.05 -9.74
N LEU A 288 -10.53 -35.51 -9.66
CA LEU A 288 -10.08 -34.69 -8.53
C LEU A 288 -9.14 -33.58 -9.03
N GLY A 289 -9.47 -32.33 -8.70
CA GLY A 289 -8.65 -31.16 -9.04
C GLY A 289 -9.27 -29.82 -8.66
N LYS A 290 -8.55 -28.71 -8.87
CA LYS A 290 -9.13 -27.36 -8.74
C LYS A 290 -10.19 -27.17 -9.82
N VAL A 291 -11.39 -26.72 -9.44
CA VAL A 291 -12.56 -26.68 -10.31
C VAL A 291 -12.55 -25.41 -11.17
N VAL A 292 -11.86 -25.52 -12.30
CA VAL A 292 -11.63 -24.46 -13.29
C VAL A 292 -11.76 -25.10 -14.67
N TRP A 293 -12.56 -24.54 -15.58
CA TRP A 293 -12.85 -25.12 -16.91
C TRP A 293 -11.62 -25.75 -17.59
N GLY A 294 -10.53 -24.98 -17.69
CA GLY A 294 -9.31 -25.40 -18.39
C GLY A 294 -8.46 -26.49 -17.73
N LYS A 295 -8.84 -27.02 -16.56
CA LYS A 295 -8.12 -28.11 -15.85
C LYS A 295 -8.79 -29.47 -16.04
N GLY A 296 -9.11 -29.83 -17.29
CA GLY A 296 -9.76 -31.11 -17.62
C GLY A 296 -11.26 -31.15 -17.43
N TRP A 297 -11.88 -30.13 -16.82
CA TRP A 297 -13.32 -30.10 -16.56
C TRP A 297 -14.13 -29.82 -17.83
N GLU A 298 -13.65 -28.93 -18.69
CA GLU A 298 -14.23 -28.66 -20.00
C GLU A 298 -14.17 -29.91 -20.89
N GLU A 299 -13.01 -30.57 -20.93
CA GLU A 299 -12.79 -31.81 -21.67
C GLU A 299 -13.64 -32.97 -21.13
N LEU A 300 -13.70 -33.17 -19.81
CA LEU A 300 -14.50 -34.23 -19.17
C LEU A 300 -16.00 -34.06 -19.46
N VAL A 301 -16.53 -32.84 -19.33
CA VAL A 301 -17.93 -32.54 -19.65
C VAL A 301 -18.21 -32.80 -21.13
N ALA A 302 -17.35 -32.35 -22.05
CA ALA A 302 -17.52 -32.59 -23.49
C ALA A 302 -17.48 -34.08 -23.86
N LEU A 303 -16.59 -34.86 -23.24
CA LEU A 303 -16.47 -36.31 -23.47
C LEU A 303 -17.71 -37.07 -22.99
N LEU A 304 -18.24 -36.74 -21.81
CA LEU A 304 -19.48 -37.35 -21.30
C LEU A 304 -20.71 -36.95 -22.14
N GLN A 305 -20.82 -35.67 -22.54
CA GLN A 305 -21.86 -35.20 -23.47
C GLN A 305 -21.85 -36.01 -24.79
N LEU A 306 -20.67 -36.21 -25.39
CA LEU A 306 -20.52 -36.94 -26.65
C LEU A 306 -20.73 -38.46 -26.51
N HIS A 307 -20.44 -39.04 -25.34
CA HIS A 307 -20.75 -40.44 -25.04
C HIS A 307 -22.27 -40.67 -24.95
N TYR A 308 -23.01 -39.83 -24.23
CA TYR A 308 -24.47 -39.95 -24.14
C TYR A 308 -25.18 -39.61 -25.46
N ALA A 309 -24.69 -38.61 -26.21
CA ALA A 309 -25.21 -38.29 -27.55
C ALA A 309 -25.05 -39.45 -28.57
N ARG A 310 -24.19 -40.43 -28.28
CA ARG A 310 -24.01 -41.66 -29.09
C ARG A 310 -24.82 -42.86 -28.57
N GLY A 311 -25.75 -42.65 -27.64
CA GLY A 311 -26.53 -43.71 -27.01
C GLY A 311 -25.74 -44.52 -25.96
N GLY A 312 -24.66 -43.95 -25.43
CA GLY A 312 -23.86 -44.57 -24.37
C GLY A 312 -24.60 -44.65 -23.03
N GLU A 313 -24.44 -45.77 -22.33
CA GLU A 313 -25.00 -45.98 -20.98
C GLU A 313 -24.40 -44.99 -19.96
N PRO A 314 -25.11 -44.70 -18.84
CA PRO A 314 -24.63 -43.84 -17.77
C PRO A 314 -23.23 -44.22 -17.25
N LEU A 315 -22.31 -43.25 -17.25
CA LEU A 315 -20.99 -43.37 -16.66
C LEU A 315 -20.94 -42.53 -15.39
N HIS A 316 -20.98 -43.20 -14.25
CA HIS A 316 -20.95 -42.57 -12.93
C HIS A 316 -19.51 -42.19 -12.55
N ILE A 317 -19.26 -40.91 -12.32
CA ILE A 317 -17.97 -40.37 -11.87
C ILE A 317 -18.22 -39.47 -10.66
N ASP A 318 -17.54 -39.73 -9.53
CA ASP A 318 -17.54 -38.80 -8.41
C ASP A 318 -16.53 -37.67 -8.65
N ALA A 319 -16.92 -36.42 -8.33
CA ALA A 319 -16.17 -35.22 -8.66
C ALA A 319 -15.74 -34.47 -7.39
N TYR A 320 -14.43 -34.42 -7.15
CA TYR A 320 -13.82 -33.78 -5.98
C TYR A 320 -13.06 -32.51 -6.35
N GLY A 321 -13.26 -31.45 -5.57
CA GLY A 321 -12.57 -30.17 -5.73
C GLY A 321 -13.38 -28.95 -5.30
N THR A 322 -12.72 -27.80 -5.36
CA THR A 322 -13.32 -26.45 -5.26
C THR A 322 -12.65 -25.52 -6.27
N GLY A 323 -13.33 -24.45 -6.68
CA GLY A 323 -12.79 -23.45 -7.60
C GLY A 323 -13.86 -22.54 -8.21
N GLU A 324 -13.39 -21.46 -8.83
CA GLU A 324 -14.17 -20.38 -9.44
C GLU A 324 -15.15 -20.80 -10.53
N ALA A 325 -15.04 -22.01 -11.10
CA ALA A 325 -15.97 -22.52 -12.11
C ALA A 325 -16.96 -23.57 -11.56
N LEU A 326 -16.96 -23.87 -10.26
CA LEU A 326 -17.74 -24.97 -9.67
C LEU A 326 -19.23 -24.89 -9.98
N GLU A 327 -19.87 -23.75 -9.73
CA GLU A 327 -21.31 -23.56 -9.97
C GLU A 327 -21.67 -23.69 -11.45
N ALA A 328 -20.85 -23.11 -12.35
CA ALA A 328 -21.06 -23.17 -13.79
C ALA A 328 -20.87 -24.59 -14.37
N ILE A 329 -19.89 -25.34 -13.85
CA ILE A 329 -19.66 -26.75 -14.20
C ILE A 329 -20.80 -27.62 -13.68
N GLN A 330 -21.28 -27.39 -12.45
CA GLN A 330 -22.45 -28.08 -11.88
C GLN A 330 -23.73 -27.81 -12.68
N ALA A 331 -23.98 -26.55 -13.07
CA ALA A 331 -25.12 -26.16 -13.90
C ALA A 331 -25.11 -26.88 -15.25
N ARG A 332 -24.03 -26.75 -16.03
CA ARG A 332 -23.87 -27.43 -17.33
C ARG A 332 -23.94 -28.95 -17.21
N SER A 333 -23.40 -29.52 -16.14
CA SER A 333 -23.50 -30.97 -15.85
C SER A 333 -24.95 -31.41 -15.63
N LYS A 334 -25.75 -30.62 -14.91
CA LYS A 334 -27.16 -30.88 -14.64
C LYS A 334 -28.03 -30.70 -15.88
N GLU A 335 -27.81 -29.63 -16.64
CA GLU A 335 -28.49 -29.34 -17.92
C GLU A 335 -28.28 -30.46 -18.94
N ALA A 336 -27.05 -30.97 -19.05
CA ALA A 336 -26.70 -32.06 -19.95
C ALA A 336 -26.95 -33.48 -19.38
N LEU A 337 -27.64 -33.59 -18.23
CA LEU A 337 -27.99 -34.85 -17.56
C LEU A 337 -26.78 -35.78 -17.29
N LEU A 338 -25.61 -35.20 -17.03
CA LEU A 338 -24.37 -35.95 -16.79
C LEU A 338 -24.36 -36.56 -15.39
N HIS A 339 -23.86 -37.80 -15.29
CA HIS A 339 -23.79 -38.55 -14.04
C HIS A 339 -22.49 -38.26 -13.28
N LEU A 340 -22.20 -36.95 -13.13
CA LEU A 340 -21.02 -36.41 -12.48
C LEU A 340 -21.41 -35.90 -11.08
N HIS A 341 -20.99 -36.61 -10.04
CA HIS A 341 -21.50 -36.46 -8.67
C HIS A 341 -20.54 -35.64 -7.82
N PHE A 342 -20.85 -34.36 -7.62
CA PHE A 342 -19.96 -33.43 -6.89
C PHE A 342 -19.96 -33.70 -5.38
N LYS A 343 -18.77 -33.94 -4.81
CA LYS A 343 -18.55 -34.27 -3.39
C LYS A 343 -17.86 -33.17 -2.59
N GLY A 344 -17.42 -32.09 -3.24
CA GLY A 344 -16.67 -30.99 -2.60
C GLY A 344 -15.17 -31.30 -2.45
N HIS A 345 -14.50 -30.61 -1.54
CA HIS A 345 -13.06 -30.73 -1.32
C HIS A 345 -12.69 -31.99 -0.53
N MET A 346 -11.72 -32.76 -1.01
CA MET A 346 -11.08 -33.87 -0.29
C MET A 346 -9.58 -33.91 -0.62
N ASP A 347 -8.74 -34.31 0.33
CA ASP A 347 -7.32 -34.54 0.04
C ASP A 347 -7.15 -35.87 -0.71
N HIS A 348 -6.13 -36.00 -1.55
CA HIS A 348 -6.00 -37.18 -2.41
C HIS A 348 -5.53 -38.43 -1.64
N VAL A 349 -4.90 -38.23 -0.47
CA VAL A 349 -4.45 -39.28 0.46
C VAL A 349 -5.53 -39.65 1.51
N ASP A 350 -6.76 -39.19 1.33
CA ASP A 350 -7.87 -39.52 2.23
C ASP A 350 -8.29 -41.00 2.07
N PRO A 351 -8.48 -41.74 3.18
CA PRO A 351 -9.00 -43.12 3.15
C PRO A 351 -10.26 -43.34 2.31
N GLU A 352 -11.15 -42.35 2.22
CA GLU A 352 -12.32 -42.40 1.34
C GLU A 352 -11.97 -42.55 -0.13
N ILE A 353 -10.87 -41.94 -0.58
CA ILE A 353 -10.37 -42.00 -1.95
C ILE A 353 -9.64 -43.31 -2.22
N HIS A 354 -9.06 -43.97 -1.21
CA HIS A 354 -8.33 -45.25 -1.37
C HIS A 354 -9.21 -46.41 -1.88
N SER A 355 -10.53 -46.24 -1.89
CA SER A 355 -11.50 -47.26 -2.31
C SER A 355 -11.88 -47.22 -3.81
N TYR A 356 -11.53 -46.17 -4.56
CA TYR A 356 -11.86 -46.04 -5.99
C TYR A 356 -10.91 -46.82 -6.90
N ARG A 357 -11.48 -47.53 -7.89
CA ARG A 357 -10.75 -48.30 -8.92
C ARG A 357 -10.11 -47.42 -10.01
N VAL A 358 -10.78 -46.35 -10.44
CA VAL A 358 -10.39 -45.57 -11.62
C VAL A 358 -10.25 -44.08 -11.31
N PHE A 359 -9.10 -43.49 -11.63
CA PHE A 359 -8.94 -42.04 -11.70
C PHE A 359 -9.03 -41.56 -13.15
N VAL A 360 -9.83 -40.53 -13.39
CA VAL A 360 -10.02 -39.92 -14.72
C VAL A 360 -9.34 -38.56 -14.76
N ASN A 361 -8.50 -38.31 -15.77
CA ASN A 361 -7.87 -37.01 -16.00
C ASN A 361 -7.93 -36.62 -17.48
N CYS A 362 -8.85 -35.70 -17.81
CA CYS A 362 -9.05 -35.23 -19.17
C CYS A 362 -8.26 -33.96 -19.53
N SER A 363 -7.37 -33.47 -18.65
CA SER A 363 -6.70 -32.17 -18.81
C SER A 363 -5.70 -32.15 -19.97
N THR A 364 -5.90 -31.19 -20.88
CA THR A 364 -5.03 -30.88 -22.02
C THR A 364 -4.25 -29.58 -21.83
N SER A 365 -4.20 -28.99 -20.63
CA SER A 365 -3.42 -27.75 -20.40
C SER A 365 -2.61 -27.65 -19.10
N ASP A 366 -2.70 -28.64 -18.21
CA ASP A 366 -1.70 -28.80 -17.14
C ASP A 366 -0.32 -29.15 -17.72
N VAL A 367 0.78 -28.73 -17.08
CA VAL A 367 2.14 -29.09 -17.53
C VAL A 367 2.52 -30.51 -17.10
N VAL A 368 2.11 -30.94 -15.91
CA VAL A 368 2.14 -32.35 -15.47
C VAL A 368 1.02 -32.59 -14.45
N ALA A 369 0.37 -33.75 -14.54
CA ALA A 369 -0.68 -34.13 -13.59
C ALA A 369 -0.11 -34.97 -12.44
N THR A 370 0.21 -34.32 -11.31
CA THR A 370 0.66 -35.03 -10.10
C THR A 370 -0.39 -35.98 -9.56
N THR A 371 -1.67 -35.64 -9.65
CA THR A 371 -2.79 -36.51 -9.29
C THR A 371 -2.82 -37.82 -10.09
N SER A 372 -2.43 -37.82 -11.37
CA SER A 372 -2.28 -39.07 -12.14
C SER A 372 -1.16 -39.97 -11.58
N MET A 373 -0.07 -39.39 -11.07
CA MET A 373 1.00 -40.17 -10.41
C MET A 373 0.58 -40.68 -9.02
N GLU A 374 -0.11 -39.86 -8.23
CA GLU A 374 -0.66 -40.26 -6.93
C GLU A 374 -1.70 -41.39 -7.08
N ALA A 375 -2.52 -41.37 -8.14
CA ALA A 375 -3.47 -42.43 -8.46
C ALA A 375 -2.78 -43.75 -8.89
N LEU A 376 -1.75 -43.69 -9.76
CA LEU A 376 -0.93 -44.85 -10.11
C LEU A 376 -0.20 -45.41 -8.88
N ALA A 377 0.33 -44.56 -8.01
CA ALA A 377 1.00 -44.95 -6.78
C ALA A 377 0.07 -45.74 -5.83
N MET A 378 -1.21 -45.38 -5.77
CA MET A 378 -2.26 -46.13 -5.06
C MET A 378 -2.70 -47.44 -5.78
N GLY A 379 -2.06 -47.82 -6.89
CA GLY A 379 -2.35 -49.03 -7.65
C GLY A 379 -3.61 -48.96 -8.53
N LYS A 380 -4.13 -47.76 -8.83
CA LYS A 380 -5.39 -47.57 -9.57
C LYS A 380 -5.20 -47.60 -11.09
N TRP A 381 -6.29 -47.79 -11.84
CA TRP A 381 -6.34 -47.38 -13.24
C TRP A 381 -6.32 -45.85 -13.36
N VAL A 382 -5.59 -45.33 -14.35
CA VAL A 382 -5.66 -43.93 -14.78
C VAL A 382 -6.10 -43.86 -16.23
N VAL A 383 -7.17 -43.13 -16.53
CA VAL A 383 -7.64 -42.86 -17.90
C VAL A 383 -7.35 -41.40 -18.24
N CYS A 384 -6.50 -41.13 -19.23
CA CYS A 384 -6.13 -39.76 -19.62
C CYS A 384 -5.84 -39.56 -21.11
N ALA A 385 -5.81 -38.30 -21.55
CA ALA A 385 -5.65 -37.93 -22.95
C ALA A 385 -4.20 -38.12 -23.47
N GLN A 386 -4.06 -38.45 -24.76
CA GLN A 386 -2.80 -38.43 -25.49
C GLN A 386 -2.27 -37.00 -25.61
N HIS A 387 -1.49 -36.56 -24.61
CA HIS A 387 -0.99 -35.21 -24.50
C HIS A 387 0.36 -35.18 -23.77
N PRO A 388 1.31 -34.26 -24.07
CA PRO A 388 2.66 -34.30 -23.49
C PRO A 388 2.69 -34.27 -21.96
N CYS A 389 1.74 -33.61 -21.30
CA CYS A 389 1.61 -33.60 -19.84
C CYS A 389 1.40 -34.98 -19.20
N ASN A 390 0.91 -35.96 -19.97
CA ASN A 390 0.70 -37.34 -19.56
C ASN A 390 1.83 -38.28 -20.01
N ALA A 391 2.83 -37.81 -20.75
CA ALA A 391 3.87 -38.64 -21.37
C ALA A 391 4.73 -39.44 -20.37
N PHE A 392 4.81 -39.02 -19.11
CA PHE A 392 5.41 -39.82 -18.04
C PHE A 392 4.48 -40.93 -17.54
N VAL A 393 3.21 -40.62 -17.27
CA VAL A 393 2.24 -41.60 -16.72
C VAL A 393 1.81 -42.64 -17.75
N SER A 394 1.84 -42.31 -19.05
CA SER A 394 1.63 -43.27 -20.14
C SER A 394 2.68 -44.39 -20.23
N THR A 395 3.78 -44.31 -19.48
CA THR A 395 4.82 -45.36 -19.41
C THR A 395 4.50 -46.47 -18.41
N PHE A 396 3.33 -46.42 -17.76
CA PHE A 396 2.88 -47.40 -16.75
C PHE A 396 1.68 -48.20 -17.27
N ARG A 397 1.70 -49.51 -17.06
CA ARG A 397 0.67 -50.44 -17.59
C ARG A 397 -0.76 -50.18 -17.12
N ASN A 398 -0.93 -49.52 -15.97
CA ASN A 398 -2.24 -49.12 -15.44
C ASN A 398 -2.71 -47.74 -15.96
N CYS A 399 -2.03 -47.15 -16.95
CA CYS A 399 -2.45 -45.92 -17.61
C CYS A 399 -3.04 -46.21 -18.99
N LEU A 400 -4.32 -45.92 -19.19
CA LEU A 400 -5.01 -46.05 -20.48
C LEU A 400 -5.10 -44.68 -21.16
N ILE A 401 -4.49 -44.57 -22.34
CA ILE A 401 -4.38 -43.33 -23.09
C ILE A 401 -5.39 -43.29 -24.23
N TYR A 402 -6.25 -42.28 -24.27
CA TYR A 402 -7.19 -42.05 -25.39
C TYR A 402 -6.74 -40.89 -26.29
N GLN A 403 -6.88 -41.07 -27.59
CA GLN A 403 -6.75 -40.04 -28.62
C GLN A 403 -8.14 -39.53 -29.04
N THR A 404 -9.13 -40.43 -29.12
CA THR A 404 -10.50 -40.08 -29.52
C THR A 404 -11.52 -40.21 -28.38
N PRO A 405 -12.67 -39.50 -28.46
CA PRO A 405 -13.80 -39.71 -27.55
C PRO A 405 -14.40 -41.13 -27.56
N ALA A 406 -14.14 -41.92 -28.61
CA ALA A 406 -14.57 -43.32 -28.64
C ALA A 406 -13.64 -44.21 -27.78
N GLU A 407 -12.32 -44.00 -27.88
CA GLU A 407 -11.35 -44.66 -27.00
C GLU A 407 -11.55 -44.29 -25.53
N PHE A 408 -11.90 -43.04 -25.22
CA PHE A 408 -12.25 -42.63 -23.85
C PHE A 408 -13.37 -43.52 -23.27
N THR A 409 -14.48 -43.67 -24.00
CA THR A 409 -15.59 -44.56 -23.60
C THR A 409 -15.13 -46.01 -23.40
N VAL A 410 -14.31 -46.55 -24.32
CA VAL A 410 -13.82 -47.93 -24.27
C VAL A 410 -12.89 -48.13 -23.07
N HIS A 411 -11.92 -47.24 -22.87
CA HIS A 411 -10.94 -47.32 -21.79
C HIS A 411 -11.56 -47.08 -20.40
N LEU A 412 -12.51 -46.16 -20.27
CA LEU A 412 -13.22 -45.94 -19.01
C LEU A 412 -14.13 -47.12 -18.66
N ARG A 413 -14.89 -47.69 -19.63
CA ARG A 413 -15.66 -48.92 -19.41
C ARG A 413 -14.75 -50.11 -19.07
N ARG A 414 -13.59 -50.24 -19.72
CA ARG A 414 -12.59 -51.26 -19.40
C ARG A 414 -12.08 -51.13 -17.97
N ALA A 415 -11.60 -49.95 -17.59
CA ALA A 415 -11.08 -49.67 -16.25
C ALA A 415 -12.14 -49.79 -15.14
N LEU A 416 -13.43 -49.58 -15.45
CA LEU A 416 -14.52 -49.81 -14.50
C LEU A 416 -14.79 -51.30 -14.24
N ASN A 417 -14.58 -52.17 -15.24
CA ASN A 417 -14.91 -53.59 -15.19
C ASN A 417 -13.73 -54.52 -14.84
N GLU A 418 -12.51 -54.17 -15.24
CA GLU A 418 -11.28 -54.91 -14.93
C GLU A 418 -10.58 -54.31 -13.70
N ASP A 419 -10.11 -55.11 -12.75
CA ASP A 419 -9.22 -54.61 -11.69
C ASP A 419 -7.81 -54.33 -12.25
N PRO A 420 -7.15 -53.24 -11.82
CA PRO A 420 -5.79 -52.90 -12.25
C PRO A 420 -4.77 -53.90 -11.70
N GLN A 421 -3.69 -54.16 -12.44
CA GLN A 421 -2.64 -55.07 -11.97
C GLN A 421 -1.79 -54.41 -10.88
N PRO A 422 -1.35 -55.15 -9.85
CA PRO A 422 -0.32 -54.67 -8.92
C PRO A 422 0.94 -54.21 -9.66
N LEU A 423 1.33 -52.94 -9.45
CA LEU A 423 2.60 -52.39 -9.92
C LEU A 423 3.77 -53.12 -9.24
N SER A 424 4.92 -53.22 -9.92
CA SER A 424 6.13 -53.76 -9.30
C SER A 424 6.73 -52.73 -8.32
N GLU A 425 7.57 -53.17 -7.39
CA GLU A 425 8.35 -52.23 -6.54
C GLU A 425 9.26 -51.33 -7.39
N GLU A 426 9.68 -51.74 -8.59
CA GLU A 426 10.40 -50.87 -9.53
C GLU A 426 9.50 -49.76 -10.08
N GLU A 427 8.27 -50.09 -10.51
CA GLU A 427 7.28 -49.10 -10.97
C GLU A 427 6.87 -48.14 -9.84
N LEU A 428 6.64 -48.66 -8.62
CA LEU A 428 6.35 -47.86 -7.43
C LEU A 428 7.54 -46.95 -7.06
N THR A 429 8.76 -47.48 -7.10
CA THR A 429 9.98 -46.69 -6.90
C THR A 429 10.12 -45.62 -7.98
N ARG A 430 9.82 -45.91 -9.24
CA ARG A 430 9.86 -44.93 -10.34
C ARG A 430 8.88 -43.76 -10.13
N LEU A 431 7.76 -43.99 -9.43
CA LEU A 431 6.80 -42.96 -9.03
C LEU A 431 7.22 -42.17 -7.78
N SER A 432 8.20 -42.61 -7.00
CA SER A 432 8.56 -42.01 -5.71
C SER A 432 9.24 -40.63 -5.83
N TRP A 433 9.25 -39.87 -4.73
CA TRP A 433 9.97 -38.60 -4.67
C TRP A 433 11.49 -38.77 -4.61
N GLU A 434 11.98 -39.86 -4.05
CA GLU A 434 13.40 -40.25 -4.05
C GLU A 434 13.88 -40.43 -5.50
N ALA A 435 13.15 -41.21 -6.32
CA ALA A 435 13.46 -41.35 -7.74
C ALA A 435 13.23 -40.05 -8.54
N ALA A 436 12.22 -39.24 -8.18
CA ALA A 436 12.04 -37.91 -8.77
C ALA A 436 13.21 -36.95 -8.46
N THR A 437 13.80 -37.09 -7.27
CA THR A 437 14.97 -36.32 -6.83
C THR A 437 16.24 -36.78 -7.53
N GLN A 438 16.42 -38.09 -7.78
CA GLN A 438 17.49 -38.57 -8.65
C GLN A 438 17.34 -37.99 -10.07
N ARG A 439 16.16 -38.14 -10.69
CA ARG A 439 15.87 -37.55 -12.03
C ARG A 439 16.09 -36.03 -12.08
N PHE A 440 15.83 -35.32 -10.98
CA PHE A 440 16.14 -33.90 -10.85
C PHE A 440 17.66 -33.65 -10.86
N LEU A 441 18.40 -34.30 -9.97
CA LEU A 441 19.86 -34.14 -9.87
C LEU A 441 20.55 -34.46 -11.21
N ASP A 442 20.15 -35.55 -11.87
CA ASP A 442 20.72 -36.01 -13.13
C ASP A 442 20.48 -35.02 -14.30
N CYS A 443 19.32 -34.36 -14.35
CA CYS A 443 19.01 -33.40 -15.42
C CYS A 443 19.33 -31.94 -15.05
N ALA A 444 19.54 -31.64 -13.76
CA ALA A 444 19.98 -30.33 -13.24
C ALA A 444 21.49 -30.09 -13.39
N GLU A 445 22.29 -31.16 -13.55
CA GLU A 445 23.72 -31.04 -13.90
C GLU A 445 23.91 -30.35 -15.26
N ILE A 446 24.98 -29.55 -15.37
CA ILE A 446 25.30 -28.79 -16.58
C ILE A 446 26.63 -29.32 -17.11
N THR A 447 26.59 -29.95 -18.27
CA THR A 447 27.79 -30.49 -18.91
C THR A 447 28.70 -29.36 -19.42
N PRO A 448 30.01 -29.61 -19.63
CA PRO A 448 30.93 -28.60 -20.18
C PRO A 448 30.52 -28.05 -21.56
N ARG A 449 29.62 -28.74 -22.29
CA ARG A 449 29.06 -28.29 -23.58
C ARG A 449 27.82 -27.41 -23.44
N GLU A 450 27.11 -27.49 -22.31
CA GLU A 450 25.93 -26.65 -22.00
C GLU A 450 26.31 -25.37 -21.25
N TRP A 451 27.51 -25.32 -20.67
CA TRP A 451 27.99 -24.21 -19.85
C TRP A 451 28.08 -22.88 -20.66
N PRO A 452 27.60 -21.74 -20.12
CA PRO A 452 27.61 -20.46 -20.83
C PRO A 452 29.01 -20.03 -21.31
N THR A 453 29.16 -19.89 -22.63
CA THR A 453 30.40 -19.39 -23.25
C THR A 453 30.60 -17.90 -23.00
N ARG A 454 31.81 -17.36 -23.20
CA ARG A 454 32.05 -15.90 -23.12
C ARG A 454 31.13 -15.09 -24.06
N LEU A 455 30.74 -15.65 -25.20
CA LEU A 455 29.82 -15.01 -26.15
C LEU A 455 28.36 -15.04 -25.65
N SER A 456 27.88 -16.17 -25.08
CA SER A 456 26.52 -16.21 -24.53
C SER A 456 26.41 -15.28 -23.31
N ARG A 457 27.41 -15.27 -22.41
CA ARG A 457 27.48 -14.36 -21.26
C ARG A 457 27.37 -12.88 -21.63
N VAL A 458 27.91 -12.48 -22.78
CA VAL A 458 27.76 -11.12 -23.34
C VAL A 458 26.35 -10.91 -23.92
N HIS A 459 25.79 -11.89 -24.64
CA HIS A 459 24.40 -11.84 -25.10
C HIS A 459 23.38 -11.76 -23.94
N GLU A 460 23.56 -12.56 -22.89
CA GLU A 460 22.76 -12.56 -21.66
C GLU A 460 22.83 -11.19 -20.94
N ALA A 461 24.01 -10.54 -20.93
CA ALA A 461 24.18 -9.20 -20.38
C ALA A 461 23.53 -8.10 -21.25
N LEU A 462 23.54 -8.26 -22.58
CA LEU A 462 22.84 -7.37 -23.50
C LEU A 462 21.31 -7.52 -23.40
N LEU A 463 20.79 -8.76 -23.32
CA LEU A 463 19.37 -9.01 -23.06
C LEU A 463 18.92 -8.42 -21.73
N TRP A 464 19.73 -8.53 -20.68
CA TRP A 464 19.48 -7.90 -19.38
C TRP A 464 19.41 -6.37 -19.48
N ALA A 465 20.39 -5.73 -20.12
CA ALA A 465 20.36 -4.28 -20.36
C ALA A 465 19.13 -3.87 -21.19
N THR A 466 18.72 -4.70 -22.16
CA THR A 466 17.50 -4.48 -22.96
C THR A 466 16.23 -4.58 -22.10
N TYR A 467 16.13 -5.59 -21.24
CA TYR A 467 15.03 -5.77 -20.29
C TYR A 467 14.95 -4.60 -19.29
N ASN A 468 16.07 -4.19 -18.69
CA ASN A 468 16.15 -3.04 -17.79
C ASN A 468 15.77 -1.72 -18.50
N PHE A 469 16.12 -1.56 -19.77
CA PHE A 469 15.72 -0.39 -20.57
C PHE A 469 14.20 -0.35 -20.82
N PHE A 470 13.58 -1.47 -21.24
CA PHE A 470 12.14 -1.50 -21.51
C PHE A 470 11.27 -1.49 -20.25
N THR A 471 11.78 -1.95 -19.11
CA THR A 471 11.08 -1.90 -17.82
C THR A 471 11.35 -0.61 -17.03
N GLY A 472 12.43 0.11 -17.33
CA GLY A 472 12.85 1.33 -16.64
C GLY A 472 13.56 1.12 -15.30
N ILE A 473 13.63 -0.12 -14.80
CA ILE A 473 13.99 -0.47 -13.42
C ILE A 473 15.33 0.15 -12.98
N GLU A 474 16.40 -0.04 -13.75
CA GLU A 474 17.75 0.39 -13.34
C GLU A 474 17.91 1.92 -13.31
N ALA A 475 17.10 2.66 -14.07
CA ALA A 475 17.05 4.12 -13.99
C ALA A 475 16.36 4.57 -12.70
N ASP A 476 15.19 3.99 -12.38
CA ASP A 476 14.43 4.23 -11.16
C ASP A 476 15.25 3.89 -9.90
N GLU A 477 15.99 2.78 -9.90
CA GLU A 477 16.87 2.38 -8.79
C GLU A 477 18.05 3.34 -8.62
N LYS A 478 18.80 3.65 -9.69
CA LYS A 478 19.95 4.57 -9.58
C LYS A 478 19.51 5.97 -9.15
N GLN A 479 18.37 6.46 -9.63
CA GLN A 479 17.77 7.71 -9.16
C GLN A 479 17.33 7.64 -7.71
N SER A 480 16.77 6.51 -7.26
CA SER A 480 16.35 6.31 -5.86
C SER A 480 17.56 6.21 -4.92
N GLY A 481 18.67 5.61 -5.35
CA GLY A 481 19.93 5.61 -4.61
C GLY A 481 20.53 7.02 -4.47
N SER A 482 20.53 7.82 -5.54
CA SER A 482 20.93 9.23 -5.50
C SER A 482 20.01 10.07 -4.58
N LEU A 483 18.70 9.82 -4.62
CA LEU A 483 17.75 10.45 -3.70
C LEU A 483 18.04 10.09 -2.25
N GLN A 484 18.24 8.81 -1.96
CA GLN A 484 18.55 8.32 -0.61
C GLN A 484 19.83 8.97 -0.06
N GLN A 485 20.91 9.03 -0.86
CA GLN A 485 22.16 9.72 -0.50
C GLN A 485 21.95 11.22 -0.23
N CYS A 486 21.08 11.88 -1.00
CA CYS A 486 20.74 13.29 -0.79
C CYS A 486 19.96 13.52 0.53
N LEU A 487 19.13 12.57 0.94
CA LEU A 487 18.39 12.61 2.21
C LEU A 487 19.28 12.26 3.42
N GLU A 488 20.27 11.37 3.24
CA GLU A 488 21.30 11.04 4.24
C GLU A 488 22.24 12.23 4.47
N ALA A 489 22.71 12.88 3.40
CA ALA A 489 23.49 14.11 3.47
C ALA A 489 22.72 15.30 4.08
N ALA A 490 21.38 15.23 4.10
CA ALA A 490 20.51 16.18 4.78
C ALA A 490 20.20 15.81 6.26
N GLN A 491 20.89 14.80 6.82
CA GLN A 491 20.80 14.37 8.22
C GLN A 491 19.37 14.04 8.70
N LEU A 492 18.53 13.50 7.82
CA LEU A 492 17.14 13.19 8.16
C LEU A 492 16.95 11.92 9.03
N PHE A 493 17.94 11.05 9.10
CA PHE A 493 17.86 9.76 9.78
C PHE A 493 18.47 9.86 11.18
N GLU A 494 17.79 9.31 12.19
CA GLU A 494 18.30 9.29 13.56
C GLU A 494 19.45 8.28 13.74
N SER A 495 20.26 8.50 14.77
CA SER A 495 21.27 7.55 15.21
C SER A 495 20.63 6.29 15.82
N ARG A 496 21.39 5.18 15.88
CA ARG A 496 20.91 3.96 16.56
C ARG A 496 20.73 4.20 18.05
N GLU A 497 21.61 5.02 18.60
CA GLU A 497 21.72 5.44 19.99
C GLU A 497 20.48 6.25 20.40
N GLU A 498 20.07 7.26 19.62
CA GLU A 498 18.78 7.95 19.81
C GLU A 498 17.61 6.97 19.71
N SER A 499 17.61 6.06 18.75
CA SER A 499 16.50 5.11 18.55
C SER A 499 16.30 4.21 19.78
N THR A 500 17.37 3.66 20.35
CA THR A 500 17.33 2.89 21.61
C THR A 500 16.91 3.77 22.80
N GLN A 501 17.39 5.01 22.90
CA GLN A 501 16.98 5.95 23.95
C GLN A 501 15.46 6.24 23.90
N ARG A 502 14.87 6.37 22.69
CA ARG A 502 13.42 6.52 22.52
C ARG A 502 12.64 5.27 22.98
N GLU A 503 13.13 4.07 22.67
CA GLU A 503 12.53 2.81 23.13
C GLU A 503 12.58 2.67 24.66
N GLU A 504 13.72 2.99 25.30
CA GLU A 504 13.87 2.97 26.75
C GLU A 504 12.92 3.96 27.44
N VAL A 505 12.83 5.19 26.95
CA VAL A 505 11.96 6.23 27.51
C VAL A 505 10.48 5.85 27.36
N LEU A 506 10.06 5.30 26.21
CA LEU A 506 8.71 4.76 26.04
C LEU A 506 8.43 3.60 27.02
N GLY A 507 9.41 2.72 27.24
CA GLY A 507 9.33 1.63 28.22
C GLY A 507 9.33 2.10 29.68
N LYS A 508 9.85 3.29 30.00
CA LYS A 508 9.66 3.95 31.31
C LYS A 508 8.25 4.53 31.42
N LEU A 509 7.80 5.26 30.41
CA LEU A 509 6.48 5.91 30.40
C LEU A 509 5.31 4.92 30.49
N ASP A 510 5.39 3.77 29.83
CA ASP A 510 4.37 2.71 29.91
C ASP A 510 4.26 2.09 31.30
N ARG A 511 5.38 1.93 32.02
CA ARG A 511 5.38 1.48 33.43
C ARG A 511 4.76 2.52 34.36
N ILE A 512 5.10 3.80 34.19
CA ILE A 512 4.52 4.91 34.97
C ILE A 512 3.00 4.98 34.76
N ALA A 513 2.54 4.91 33.50
CA ALA A 513 1.11 4.95 33.18
C ALA A 513 0.32 3.78 33.81
N LYS A 514 0.91 2.57 33.84
CA LYS A 514 0.28 1.39 34.47
C LYS A 514 0.21 1.52 35.99
N GLN A 515 1.30 1.94 36.63
CA GLN A 515 1.34 2.18 38.08
C GLN A 515 0.35 3.26 38.51
N TRP A 516 0.27 4.36 37.76
CA TRP A 516 -0.73 5.42 37.97
C TRP A 516 -2.16 4.89 37.90
N VAL A 517 -2.52 4.13 36.86
CA VAL A 517 -3.88 3.55 36.76
C VAL A 517 -4.19 2.58 37.91
N GLN A 518 -3.21 1.80 38.37
CA GLN A 518 -3.37 0.92 39.54
C GLN A 518 -3.58 1.69 40.85
N GLN A 519 -2.90 2.82 41.04
CA GLN A 519 -3.10 3.72 42.18
C GLN A 519 -4.48 4.39 42.14
N VAL A 520 -4.93 4.86 40.98
CA VAL A 520 -6.27 5.44 40.83
C VAL A 520 -7.36 4.39 41.06
N SER A 521 -7.18 3.15 40.58
CA SER A 521 -8.09 2.03 40.88
C SER A 521 -8.23 1.74 42.37
N GLU A 522 -7.16 1.91 43.16
CA GLU A 522 -7.17 1.78 44.62
C GLU A 522 -8.00 2.90 45.27
N VAL A 523 -7.73 4.16 44.91
CA VAL A 523 -8.41 5.36 45.45
C VAL A 523 -9.90 5.38 45.09
N VAL A 524 -10.28 4.85 43.92
CA VAL A 524 -11.67 4.68 43.50
C VAL A 524 -12.37 3.52 44.23
N GLY A 525 -11.65 2.69 44.98
CA GLY A 525 -12.21 1.61 45.77
C GLY A 525 -12.62 0.37 44.95
N LEU A 526 -11.90 0.08 43.87
CA LEU A 526 -12.07 -1.20 43.16
C LEU A 526 -11.52 -2.36 44.02
N SER A 527 -12.06 -3.57 43.82
CA SER A 527 -11.57 -4.76 44.52
C SER A 527 -10.15 -5.12 44.09
N GLU A 528 -9.37 -5.75 44.99
CA GLU A 528 -7.98 -6.15 44.76
C GLU A 528 -7.78 -6.91 43.43
N SER A 529 -8.74 -7.77 43.05
CA SER A 529 -8.73 -8.47 41.76
C SER A 529 -8.83 -7.52 40.56
N LEU A 530 -9.74 -6.55 40.60
CA LEU A 530 -9.90 -5.54 39.54
C LEU A 530 -8.76 -4.53 39.55
N GLN A 531 -8.14 -4.27 40.71
CA GLN A 531 -6.94 -3.45 40.83
C GLN A 531 -5.72 -4.16 40.21
N ALA A 532 -5.53 -5.45 40.47
CA ALA A 532 -4.45 -6.25 39.88
C ALA A 532 -4.61 -6.38 38.35
N GLU A 533 -5.84 -6.48 37.84
CA GLU A 533 -6.15 -6.43 36.41
C GLU A 533 -6.18 -5.01 35.81
N SER A 534 -6.08 -3.95 36.64
CA SER A 534 -6.08 -2.57 36.15
C SER A 534 -4.80 -2.24 35.39
N ASN A 535 -4.96 -1.67 34.20
CA ASN A 535 -3.92 -1.57 33.20
C ASN A 535 -4.07 -0.29 32.35
N ALA A 536 -2.96 0.18 31.80
CA ALA A 536 -2.87 1.31 30.89
C ALA A 536 -2.07 0.90 29.65
N LYS A 537 -2.19 1.64 28.55
CA LYS A 537 -1.42 1.36 27.34
C LYS A 537 -0.90 2.63 26.69
N ILE A 538 0.41 2.73 26.52
CA ILE A 538 1.03 3.78 25.70
C ILE A 538 0.97 3.35 24.23
N LEU A 539 0.50 4.26 23.36
CA LEU A 539 0.42 4.09 21.92
C LEU A 539 1.13 5.27 21.24
N THR A 540 2.08 4.99 20.36
CA THR A 540 2.75 6.01 19.53
C THR A 540 1.96 6.29 18.26
N PHE A 541 1.91 7.53 17.79
CA PHE A 541 1.35 7.87 16.48
C PHE A 541 2.28 8.80 15.68
N GLY A 542 1.73 9.49 14.69
CA GLY A 542 2.39 10.61 14.01
C GLY A 542 3.75 10.26 13.40
N SER A 543 4.75 11.14 13.54
CA SER A 543 5.95 11.05 12.71
C SER A 543 6.88 9.89 13.10
N TYR A 544 6.94 9.58 14.39
CA TYR A 544 7.68 8.44 14.96
C TYR A 544 7.09 7.10 14.53
N ARG A 545 5.77 6.89 14.73
CA ARG A 545 5.08 5.64 14.34
C ARG A 545 5.13 5.39 12.83
N LEU A 546 5.09 6.44 12.01
CA LEU A 546 5.29 6.32 10.56
C LEU A 546 6.73 5.94 10.17
N GLY A 547 7.73 6.14 11.05
CA GLY A 547 9.15 5.95 10.77
C GLY A 547 9.77 7.04 9.90
N VAL A 548 9.25 8.28 10.00
CA VAL A 548 9.67 9.46 9.22
C VAL A 548 10.00 10.67 10.09
N HIS A 549 10.27 10.42 11.37
CA HIS A 549 10.99 11.29 12.30
C HIS A 549 12.48 11.36 11.94
N GLY A 550 13.19 12.35 12.48
CA GLY A 550 14.65 12.49 12.40
C GLY A 550 15.26 12.84 13.75
N PRO A 551 16.56 13.19 13.78
CA PRO A 551 17.24 13.63 14.99
C PRO A 551 16.47 14.75 15.69
N GLY A 552 16.38 14.68 17.03
CA GLY A 552 15.66 15.69 17.83
C GLY A 552 14.16 15.86 17.55
N SER A 553 13.52 14.99 16.75
CA SER A 553 12.05 15.00 16.59
C SER A 553 11.34 14.57 17.87
N ASP A 554 10.12 15.05 18.07
CA ASP A 554 9.19 14.67 19.13
C ASP A 554 8.63 13.24 18.94
N ILE A 555 8.11 12.67 20.03
CA ILE A 555 7.27 11.47 19.99
C ILE A 555 5.81 11.84 20.30
N ASP A 556 4.96 11.74 19.28
CA ASP A 556 3.51 11.71 19.40
C ASP A 556 3.06 10.46 20.21
N THR A 557 2.58 10.64 21.45
CA THR A 557 2.14 9.54 22.33
C THR A 557 0.72 9.72 22.85
N LEU A 558 0.02 8.61 23.05
CA LEU A 558 -1.32 8.53 23.64
C LEU A 558 -1.31 7.51 24.77
N CYS A 559 -1.65 7.95 25.98
CA CYS A 559 -2.02 7.05 27.06
C CYS A 559 -3.50 6.68 26.94
N VAL A 560 -3.79 5.39 26.95
CA VAL A 560 -5.15 4.84 26.96
C VAL A 560 -5.42 4.22 28.34
N GLY A 561 -6.45 4.72 29.03
CA GLY A 561 -6.85 4.28 30.37
C GLY A 561 -8.32 3.93 30.50
N PRO A 562 -8.74 3.30 31.62
CA PRO A 562 -10.12 2.85 31.84
C PRO A 562 -11.06 3.99 32.27
N ARG A 563 -12.37 3.70 32.26
CA ARG A 563 -13.48 4.67 32.40
C ARG A 563 -13.49 5.48 33.70
N HIS A 564 -12.92 4.96 34.78
CA HIS A 564 -12.85 5.63 36.08
C HIS A 564 -11.67 6.59 36.19
N VAL A 565 -10.66 6.43 35.33
CA VAL A 565 -9.49 7.31 35.25
C VAL A 565 -9.84 8.46 34.29
N THR A 566 -10.38 9.53 34.83
CA THR A 566 -10.83 10.73 34.08
C THR A 566 -9.68 11.68 33.73
N ARG A 567 -9.85 12.49 32.68
CA ARG A 567 -8.84 13.45 32.24
C ARG A 567 -8.67 14.60 33.26
N GLU A 568 -9.78 15.09 33.76
CA GLU A 568 -9.88 16.29 34.60
C GLU A 568 -9.52 16.02 36.06
N GLY A 569 -9.75 14.78 36.55
CA GLY A 569 -9.48 14.39 37.94
C GLY A 569 -8.20 13.57 38.13
N HIS A 570 -7.60 13.03 37.07
CA HIS A 570 -6.48 12.09 37.20
C HIS A 570 -5.36 12.24 36.17
N PHE A 571 -5.60 12.78 34.97
CA PHE A 571 -4.51 12.96 33.99
C PHE A 571 -3.79 14.29 34.22
N PHE A 572 -4.54 15.39 34.19
CA PHE A 572 -4.06 16.72 34.63
C PHE A 572 -4.23 16.88 36.14
N GLY A 573 -3.52 17.86 36.71
CA GLY A 573 -3.62 18.26 38.12
C GLY A 573 -2.30 18.15 38.88
N THR A 574 -2.32 18.62 40.12
CA THR A 574 -1.14 18.66 41.03
C THR A 574 -1.31 17.79 42.27
N ASP A 575 -2.40 17.03 42.37
CA ASP A 575 -2.63 16.10 43.47
C ASP A 575 -1.82 14.80 43.28
N PRO A 576 -1.49 14.06 44.36
CA PRO A 576 -0.59 12.90 44.28
C PRO A 576 -0.99 11.79 43.30
N PHE A 577 -2.28 11.71 42.94
CA PHE A 577 -2.84 10.70 42.04
C PHE A 577 -3.00 11.19 40.58
N CYS A 578 -2.58 12.42 40.29
CA CYS A 578 -2.57 12.98 38.94
C CYS A 578 -1.32 12.52 38.17
N LEU A 579 -1.46 12.05 36.92
CA LEU A 579 -0.30 11.65 36.11
C LEU A 579 0.67 12.83 35.88
N GLN A 580 0.15 14.03 35.68
CA GLN A 580 0.96 15.26 35.64
C GLN A 580 1.83 15.43 36.91
N TYR A 581 1.27 15.19 38.10
CA TYR A 581 2.04 15.24 39.34
C TYR A 581 3.10 14.13 39.39
N ILE A 582 2.73 12.88 39.10
CA ILE A 582 3.65 11.74 39.11
C ILE A 582 4.83 11.98 38.15
N LEU A 583 4.58 12.52 36.96
CA LEU A 583 5.62 12.92 36.00
C LEU A 583 6.50 14.06 36.56
N SER A 584 5.95 15.03 37.28
CA SER A 584 6.73 16.12 37.92
C SER A 584 7.68 15.63 39.02
N GLN A 585 7.43 14.46 39.60
CA GLN A 585 8.30 13.85 40.62
C GLN A 585 9.37 12.92 40.00
N CYS A 586 9.35 12.70 38.69
CA CYS A 586 10.34 11.89 37.99
C CYS A 586 11.59 12.72 37.67
N PRO A 587 12.79 12.41 38.20
CA PRO A 587 13.99 13.24 38.03
C PRO A 587 14.58 13.21 36.60
N GLU A 588 14.01 12.41 35.70
CA GLU A 588 14.34 12.37 34.28
C GLU A 588 13.41 13.25 33.42
N VAL A 589 12.41 13.92 34.02
CA VAL A 589 11.41 14.73 33.31
C VAL A 589 11.73 16.21 33.44
N GLU A 590 12.09 16.82 32.32
CA GLU A 590 12.32 18.25 32.13
C GLU A 590 11.15 18.88 31.34
N GLU A 591 11.05 20.22 31.36
CA GLU A 591 10.16 20.99 30.45
C GLU A 591 8.68 20.55 30.48
N LEU A 592 8.17 20.18 31.67
CA LEU A 592 6.82 19.65 31.86
C LEU A 592 5.75 20.75 31.78
N HIS A 593 5.03 20.79 30.67
CA HIS A 593 4.07 21.85 30.32
C HIS A 593 2.70 21.27 29.90
N PRO A 594 1.70 21.27 30.79
CA PRO A 594 0.33 20.85 30.46
C PRO A 594 -0.40 21.92 29.65
N VAL A 595 -1.12 21.51 28.61
CA VAL A 595 -1.94 22.38 27.74
C VAL A 595 -3.38 21.84 27.71
N VAL A 596 -4.19 22.31 28.67
CA VAL A 596 -5.56 21.82 28.90
C VAL A 596 -6.56 22.37 27.88
N ASP A 597 -6.53 23.67 27.58
CA ASP A 597 -7.53 24.37 26.74
C ASP A 597 -7.34 24.18 25.22
N SER A 598 -6.56 23.19 24.80
CA SER A 598 -6.29 22.92 23.38
C SER A 598 -7.33 22.00 22.75
N TYR A 599 -7.46 22.04 21.41
CA TYR A 599 -8.46 21.24 20.67
C TYR A 599 -8.33 19.72 20.90
N VAL A 600 -7.13 19.27 21.26
CA VAL A 600 -6.85 17.96 21.87
C VAL A 600 -5.89 18.22 23.03
N PRO A 601 -6.29 18.05 24.30
CA PRO A 601 -5.44 18.34 25.46
C PRO A 601 -4.20 17.46 25.51
N VAL A 602 -3.06 18.06 25.89
CA VAL A 602 -1.73 17.41 25.84
C VAL A 602 -0.88 17.80 27.06
N ILE A 603 -0.09 16.86 27.57
CA ILE A 603 1.06 17.16 28.42
C ILE A 603 2.31 17.12 27.54
N LYS A 604 3.01 18.24 27.42
CA LYS A 604 4.32 18.32 26.77
C LYS A 604 5.41 18.12 27.82
N MET A 605 6.46 17.38 27.48
CA MET A 605 7.61 17.18 28.37
C MET A 605 8.85 16.75 27.58
N LYS A 606 9.99 16.75 28.25
CA LYS A 606 11.26 16.21 27.77
C LYS A 606 11.74 15.15 28.76
N PHE A 607 11.51 13.89 28.43
CA PHE A 607 11.79 12.74 29.30
C PHE A 607 13.09 12.08 28.84
N GLY A 608 14.11 12.05 29.71
CA GLY A 608 15.41 11.44 29.40
C GLY A 608 16.11 12.11 28.22
N GLY A 609 15.89 13.41 28.00
CA GLY A 609 16.37 14.18 26.85
C GLY A 609 15.50 14.12 25.59
N ILE A 610 14.45 13.29 25.55
CA ILE A 610 13.55 13.13 24.40
C ILE A 610 12.25 13.91 24.60
N SER A 611 11.89 14.79 23.65
CA SER A 611 10.61 15.50 23.65
C SER A 611 9.43 14.56 23.39
N ILE A 612 8.39 14.65 24.22
CA ILE A 612 7.17 13.84 24.16
C ILE A 612 5.94 14.74 24.25
N ASP A 613 5.00 14.53 23.31
CA ASP A 613 3.62 15.02 23.40
C ASP A 613 2.76 13.86 23.89
N LEU A 614 2.21 13.97 25.10
CA LEU A 614 1.38 12.94 25.73
C LEU A 614 -0.10 13.35 25.75
N LEU A 615 -0.90 12.65 24.96
CA LEU A 615 -2.36 12.74 24.96
C LEU A 615 -2.99 11.72 25.93
N TYR A 616 -4.27 11.93 26.27
CA TYR A 616 -5.04 10.96 27.05
C TYR A 616 -6.43 10.67 26.48
N ALA A 617 -6.78 9.37 26.43
CA ALA A 617 -8.11 8.87 26.12
C ALA A 617 -8.58 7.88 27.19
N SER A 618 -9.70 8.18 27.85
CA SER A 618 -10.40 7.23 28.72
C SER A 618 -11.39 6.42 27.88
N LEU A 619 -11.28 5.09 27.88
CA LEU A 619 -12.23 4.20 27.20
C LEU A 619 -13.43 3.90 28.09
N ALA A 620 -14.58 3.59 27.49
CA ALA A 620 -15.77 3.11 28.19
C ALA A 620 -15.65 1.66 28.73
N MET A 621 -14.46 1.26 29.21
CA MET A 621 -14.08 -0.07 29.69
C MET A 621 -13.61 0.03 31.15
N ALA A 622 -13.85 -1.01 31.97
CA ALA A 622 -13.35 -1.04 33.35
C ALA A 622 -11.87 -1.47 33.44
N ILE A 623 -11.40 -2.29 32.49
CA ILE A 623 -10.05 -2.83 32.38
C ILE A 623 -9.57 -2.63 30.93
N ILE A 624 -8.28 -2.34 30.74
CA ILE A 624 -7.65 -2.24 29.42
C ILE A 624 -6.92 -3.56 29.09
N PRO A 625 -7.35 -4.32 28.07
CA PRO A 625 -6.68 -5.57 27.73
C PRO A 625 -5.34 -5.31 27.02
N ASP A 626 -4.31 -6.12 27.29
CA ASP A 626 -3.00 -6.00 26.63
C ASP A 626 -3.12 -6.07 25.10
N LYS A 627 -3.98 -6.96 24.61
CA LYS A 627 -4.33 -7.11 23.19
C LYS A 627 -5.48 -6.19 22.75
N LEU A 628 -5.55 -4.97 23.27
CA LEU A 628 -6.45 -3.91 22.77
C LEU A 628 -6.21 -3.64 21.27
N ASP A 629 -7.24 -3.87 20.45
CA ASP A 629 -7.37 -3.30 19.10
C ASP A 629 -8.07 -1.93 19.18
N ILE A 630 -7.42 -0.90 18.62
CA ILE A 630 -7.97 0.45 18.51
C ILE A 630 -8.64 0.73 17.16
N MET A 631 -8.59 -0.21 16.20
CA MET A 631 -9.05 -0.01 14.83
C MET A 631 -10.55 -0.25 14.67
N THR A 632 -11.13 -1.18 15.44
CA THR A 632 -12.57 -1.44 15.46
C THR A 632 -13.35 -0.22 15.99
N ASN A 633 -14.36 0.27 15.24
CA ASN A 633 -15.09 1.49 15.57
C ASN A 633 -15.82 1.44 16.93
N SER A 634 -16.22 0.26 17.40
CA SER A 634 -16.93 0.08 18.67
C SER A 634 -16.17 0.59 19.90
N ILE A 635 -14.84 0.74 19.81
CA ILE A 635 -14.03 1.35 20.87
C ILE A 635 -14.47 2.80 21.18
N LEU A 636 -15.00 3.53 20.19
CA LEU A 636 -15.42 4.93 20.30
C LEU A 636 -16.78 5.12 21.00
N ARG A 637 -17.43 4.04 21.45
CA ARG A 637 -18.75 4.12 22.11
C ARG A 637 -18.63 4.77 23.48
N ASN A 638 -19.54 5.70 23.77
CA ASN A 638 -19.66 6.40 25.06
C ASN A 638 -18.37 7.12 25.50
N MET A 639 -17.52 7.53 24.56
CA MET A 639 -16.33 8.35 24.80
C MET A 639 -16.64 9.83 24.59
N ASP A 640 -15.95 10.70 25.32
CA ASP A 640 -15.97 12.15 25.09
C ASP A 640 -15.24 12.53 23.79
N GLU A 641 -15.59 13.70 23.23
CA GLU A 641 -15.00 14.17 21.97
C GLU A 641 -13.47 14.29 22.00
N GLN A 642 -12.87 14.67 23.15
CA GLN A 642 -11.42 14.84 23.25
C GLN A 642 -10.71 13.48 23.22
N SER A 643 -11.25 12.46 23.89
CA SER A 643 -10.73 11.09 23.83
C SER A 643 -10.90 10.48 22.42
N VAL A 644 -12.01 10.75 21.73
CA VAL A 644 -12.22 10.34 20.32
C VAL A 644 -11.21 11.02 19.38
N ARG A 645 -10.97 12.33 19.53
CA ARG A 645 -9.95 13.07 18.76
C ARG A 645 -8.55 12.52 19.03
N SER A 646 -8.23 12.18 20.28
CA SER A 646 -6.95 11.62 20.71
C SER A 646 -6.67 10.24 20.08
N LEU A 647 -7.62 9.30 20.18
CA LEU A 647 -7.53 7.99 19.50
C LEU A 647 -7.37 8.11 17.99
N ASN A 648 -7.96 9.13 17.37
CA ASN A 648 -7.91 9.31 15.93
C ASN A 648 -6.49 9.54 15.39
N GLY A 649 -5.55 10.08 16.20
CA GLY A 649 -4.13 10.17 15.82
C GLY A 649 -3.51 8.80 15.53
N CYS A 650 -3.66 7.85 16.46
CA CYS A 650 -3.21 6.47 16.30
C CYS A 650 -3.95 5.76 15.16
N ARG A 651 -5.30 5.83 15.14
CA ARG A 651 -6.15 5.17 14.13
C ARG A 651 -5.78 5.62 12.71
N VAL A 652 -5.60 6.93 12.48
CA VAL A 652 -5.19 7.47 11.17
C VAL A 652 -3.81 6.98 10.77
N THR A 653 -2.86 6.97 11.69
CA THR A 653 -1.47 6.57 11.42
C THR A 653 -1.38 5.11 10.96
N ASP A 654 -2.01 4.19 11.69
CA ASP A 654 -2.00 2.76 11.33
C ASP A 654 -2.91 2.46 10.12
N THR A 655 -3.94 3.28 9.88
CA THR A 655 -4.73 3.20 8.63
C THR A 655 -3.91 3.65 7.42
N ILE A 656 -3.01 4.63 7.54
CA ILE A 656 -2.09 5.02 6.46
C ILE A 656 -1.13 3.86 6.15
N LEU A 657 -0.47 3.30 7.17
CA LEU A 657 0.50 2.20 6.99
C LEU A 657 -0.13 0.94 6.37
N SER A 658 -1.35 0.58 6.79
CA SER A 658 -2.10 -0.55 6.22
C SER A 658 -2.68 -0.29 4.81
N ASN A 659 -2.55 0.91 4.27
CA ASN A 659 -2.99 1.28 2.92
C ASN A 659 -1.83 1.45 1.91
N VAL A 660 -0.60 1.09 2.27
CA VAL A 660 0.61 1.27 1.46
C VAL A 660 1.28 -0.08 1.18
N ASP A 661 1.40 -0.47 -0.09
CA ASP A 661 2.03 -1.74 -0.50
C ASP A 661 3.54 -1.81 -0.22
N CYS A 662 4.25 -0.69 -0.25
CA CYS A 662 5.69 -0.61 0.00
C CYS A 662 6.02 0.47 1.04
N ILE A 663 6.04 0.08 2.32
CA ILE A 663 6.35 0.98 3.45
C ILE A 663 7.76 1.63 3.32
N PRO A 664 8.83 0.94 2.86
CA PRO A 664 10.12 1.59 2.59
C PRO A 664 10.05 2.72 1.55
N SER A 665 9.46 2.48 0.37
CA SER A 665 9.28 3.53 -0.66
C SER A 665 8.50 4.73 -0.12
N PHE A 666 7.43 4.47 0.63
CA PHE A 666 6.63 5.50 1.28
C PHE A 666 7.44 6.31 2.31
N ARG A 667 8.25 5.65 3.15
CA ARG A 667 9.08 6.33 4.17
C ARG A 667 10.12 7.24 3.53
N THR A 668 10.87 6.76 2.54
CA THR A 668 11.88 7.59 1.83
C THR A 668 11.23 8.74 1.06
N ALA A 669 10.12 8.49 0.35
CA ALA A 669 9.39 9.54 -0.35
C ALA A 669 8.79 10.59 0.61
N LEU A 670 8.21 10.18 1.75
CA LEU A 670 7.64 11.09 2.74
C LEU A 670 8.73 11.89 3.47
N ARG A 671 9.90 11.31 3.75
CA ARG A 671 11.09 12.04 4.24
C ARG A 671 11.50 13.14 3.24
N CYS A 672 11.55 12.83 1.94
CA CYS A 672 11.80 13.82 0.89
C CYS A 672 10.73 14.92 0.84
N ILE A 673 9.45 14.56 0.86
CA ILE A 673 8.35 15.53 0.76
C ILE A 673 8.23 16.41 2.02
N LYS A 674 8.51 15.90 3.24
CA LYS A 674 8.64 16.72 4.45
C LYS A 674 9.75 17.77 4.29
N LEU A 675 10.98 17.35 4.00
CA LEU A 675 12.13 18.26 3.85
C LEU A 675 11.92 19.28 2.73
N TRP A 676 11.34 18.86 1.61
CA TRP A 676 10.92 19.75 0.53
C TRP A 676 9.92 20.79 1.05
N ALA A 677 8.80 20.38 1.65
CA ALA A 677 7.75 21.29 2.09
C ALA A 677 8.26 22.30 3.14
N GLU A 678 9.15 21.88 4.03
CA GLU A 678 9.81 22.74 5.00
C GLU A 678 10.72 23.77 4.33
N ARG A 679 11.63 23.34 3.44
CA ARG A 679 12.57 24.25 2.75
C ARG A 679 11.86 25.19 1.77
N ARG A 680 10.76 24.75 1.15
CA ARG A 680 9.91 25.59 0.29
C ARG A 680 8.92 26.48 1.07
N GLY A 681 8.91 26.42 2.41
CA GLY A 681 8.06 27.26 3.24
C GLY A 681 6.55 26.99 3.12
N VAL A 682 6.17 25.72 2.92
CA VAL A 682 4.78 25.25 2.83
C VAL A 682 4.44 24.15 3.85
N TYR A 683 5.24 24.03 4.92
CA TYR A 683 4.98 23.12 6.04
C TYR A 683 4.53 23.89 7.28
N SER A 684 3.22 24.01 7.50
CA SER A 684 2.58 24.48 8.75
C SER A 684 1.06 24.52 8.60
N ASN A 685 0.32 23.70 9.38
CA ASN A 685 -1.14 23.77 9.43
C ASN A 685 -1.64 25.12 10.01
N VAL A 686 -0.90 25.69 10.98
CA VAL A 686 -1.30 26.89 11.72
C VAL A 686 -1.33 28.13 10.80
N THR A 687 -0.39 28.25 9.86
CA THR A 687 -0.36 29.36 8.89
C THR A 687 -1.17 29.08 7.61
N GLY A 688 -1.99 28.03 7.58
CA GLY A 688 -2.85 27.68 6.44
C GLY A 688 -2.20 26.80 5.36
N TYR A 689 -1.02 26.23 5.62
CA TYR A 689 -0.44 25.19 4.77
C TYR A 689 -0.74 23.79 5.32
N LEU A 690 0.08 22.80 4.98
CA LEU A 690 -0.09 21.40 5.35
C LEU A 690 0.92 20.99 6.44
N GLY A 691 0.46 20.19 7.41
CA GLY A 691 1.28 19.52 8.41
C GLY A 691 1.58 18.05 8.05
N GLY A 692 2.31 17.36 8.93
CA GLY A 692 2.84 16.01 8.66
C GLY A 692 1.80 14.97 8.21
N VAL A 693 0.63 14.93 8.86
CA VAL A 693 -0.43 13.97 8.50
C VAL A 693 -1.02 14.22 7.11
N ASN A 694 -1.11 15.49 6.67
CA ASN A 694 -1.58 15.83 5.34
C ASN A 694 -0.60 15.30 4.29
N TRP A 695 0.70 15.59 4.46
CA TRP A 695 1.75 15.10 3.57
C TRP A 695 1.81 13.56 3.54
N ALA A 696 1.60 12.90 4.69
CA ALA A 696 1.52 11.44 4.76
C ALA A 696 0.35 10.88 3.94
N ILE A 697 -0.85 11.46 4.05
CA ILE A 697 -2.02 11.04 3.25
C ILE A 697 -1.79 11.28 1.75
N LEU A 698 -1.20 12.42 1.37
CA LEU A 698 -0.86 12.71 -0.04
C LEU A 698 0.16 11.71 -0.60
N VAL A 699 1.27 11.42 0.11
CA VAL A 699 2.26 10.44 -0.35
C VAL A 699 1.68 9.02 -0.38
N ALA A 700 0.88 8.63 0.62
CA ALA A 700 0.21 7.32 0.63
C ALA A 700 -0.74 7.13 -0.56
N TYR A 701 -1.48 8.18 -0.96
CA TYR A 701 -2.33 8.15 -2.14
C TYR A 701 -1.52 7.88 -3.43
N ILE A 702 -0.35 8.48 -3.57
CA ILE A 702 0.58 8.20 -4.69
C ILE A 702 1.10 6.77 -4.62
N CYS A 703 1.44 6.25 -3.43
CA CYS A 703 1.82 4.84 -3.26
C CYS A 703 0.70 3.87 -3.69
N LYS A 704 -0.59 4.19 -3.47
CA LYS A 704 -1.71 3.37 -3.97
C LYS A 704 -1.88 3.43 -5.49
N LEU A 705 -1.55 4.55 -6.13
CA LEU A 705 -1.54 4.67 -7.60
C LEU A 705 -0.32 3.98 -8.24
N TYR A 706 0.82 3.93 -7.54
CA TYR A 706 2.08 3.37 -8.00
C TYR A 706 2.62 2.32 -7.00
N PRO A 707 1.92 1.18 -6.79
CA PRO A 707 2.20 0.23 -5.71
C PRO A 707 3.43 -0.67 -5.92
N ARG A 708 4.25 -0.38 -6.94
CA ARG A 708 5.61 -0.90 -7.16
C ARG A 708 6.63 0.24 -7.39
N GLY A 709 6.27 1.48 -7.06
CA GLY A 709 7.11 2.64 -7.30
C GLY A 709 8.33 2.68 -6.39
N ALA A 710 9.52 2.82 -6.98
CA ALA A 710 10.73 3.18 -6.26
C ALA A 710 10.62 4.62 -5.70
N PRO A 711 11.39 4.99 -4.66
CA PRO A 711 11.34 6.33 -4.04
C PRO A 711 11.37 7.51 -5.03
N SER A 712 12.25 7.48 -6.04
CA SER A 712 12.33 8.52 -7.09
C SER A 712 11.02 8.68 -7.86
N THR A 713 10.42 7.55 -8.26
CA THR A 713 9.16 7.51 -9.01
C THR A 713 7.96 7.92 -8.14
N ILE A 714 7.92 7.58 -6.85
CA ILE A 714 6.89 8.13 -5.94
C ILE A 714 7.01 9.65 -5.84
N VAL A 715 8.22 10.20 -5.63
CA VAL A 715 8.44 11.66 -5.53
C VAL A 715 8.12 12.37 -6.86
N SER A 716 8.51 11.82 -8.00
CA SER A 716 8.19 12.38 -9.32
C SER A 716 6.68 12.36 -9.61
N ARG A 717 6.01 11.23 -9.34
CA ARG A 717 4.56 11.09 -9.55
C ARG A 717 3.75 11.94 -8.59
N PHE A 718 4.23 12.19 -7.37
CA PHE A 718 3.62 13.11 -6.41
C PHE A 718 3.43 14.50 -7.01
N PHE A 719 4.50 15.13 -7.51
CA PHE A 719 4.39 16.46 -8.09
C PHE A 719 3.57 16.47 -9.38
N ARG A 720 3.72 15.46 -10.24
CA ARG A 720 2.95 15.35 -11.49
C ARG A 720 1.45 15.17 -11.26
N VAL A 721 1.04 14.48 -10.20
CA VAL A 721 -0.38 14.35 -9.83
C VAL A 721 -0.89 15.64 -9.20
N TYR A 722 -0.19 16.21 -8.21
CA TYR A 722 -0.74 17.36 -7.45
C TYR A 722 -0.63 18.72 -8.15
N SER A 723 0.26 18.86 -9.14
CA SER A 723 0.24 20.00 -10.07
C SER A 723 -0.94 19.97 -11.06
N GLN A 724 -1.52 18.78 -11.31
CA GLN A 724 -2.64 18.57 -12.24
C GLN A 724 -3.98 18.32 -11.52
N TRP A 725 -3.96 18.27 -10.18
CA TRP A 725 -5.13 17.92 -9.37
C TRP A 725 -6.18 19.03 -9.36
N ARG A 726 -7.43 18.65 -9.63
CA ARG A 726 -8.56 19.59 -9.73
C ARG A 726 -9.19 19.85 -8.36
N TRP A 727 -8.51 20.64 -7.54
CA TRP A 727 -9.09 21.16 -6.30
C TRP A 727 -10.43 21.87 -6.58
N PRO A 728 -11.49 21.67 -5.75
CA PRO A 728 -11.50 21.01 -4.45
C PRO A 728 -11.89 19.51 -4.47
N THR A 729 -11.59 18.73 -5.51
CA THR A 729 -11.76 17.26 -5.45
C THR A 729 -10.97 16.69 -4.26
N PRO A 730 -11.58 15.88 -3.37
CA PRO A 730 -10.91 15.39 -2.16
C PRO A 730 -9.90 14.28 -2.43
N VAL A 731 -8.76 14.35 -1.75
CA VAL A 731 -7.82 13.22 -1.69
C VAL A 731 -8.27 12.26 -0.59
N MET A 732 -8.50 10.99 -0.97
CA MET A 732 -8.98 9.93 -0.10
C MET A 732 -8.22 8.64 -0.42
N ILE A 733 -7.57 8.01 0.58
CA ILE A 733 -6.87 6.73 0.37
C ILE A 733 -7.78 5.50 0.53
N ARG A 734 -8.96 5.66 1.14
CA ARG A 734 -10.05 4.68 1.19
C ARG A 734 -11.41 5.39 1.15
N SER A 735 -12.48 4.64 0.91
CA SER A 735 -13.85 5.11 1.02
C SER A 735 -14.15 5.62 2.43
N ILE A 736 -14.92 6.71 2.52
CA ILE A 736 -15.44 7.24 3.77
C ILE A 736 -16.47 6.27 4.34
N GLU A 737 -16.28 5.85 5.59
CA GLU A 737 -17.22 5.00 6.33
C GLU A 737 -18.20 5.85 7.14
N LYS A 738 -19.46 5.43 7.21
CA LYS A 738 -20.48 5.99 8.11
C LYS A 738 -20.93 4.88 9.06
N ASP A 739 -20.75 5.08 10.35
CA ASP A 739 -21.26 4.18 11.40
C ASP A 739 -22.63 4.68 11.86
N LEU A 740 -23.67 3.88 11.61
CA LEU A 740 -25.07 4.23 11.89
C LEU A 740 -25.43 4.17 13.39
N VAL A 741 -24.57 3.57 14.23
CA VAL A 741 -24.79 3.46 15.68
C VAL A 741 -24.08 4.58 16.43
N LEU A 742 -22.86 4.93 16.00
CA LEU A 742 -22.06 5.97 16.64
C LEU A 742 -22.50 7.39 16.25
N THR A 743 -23.01 7.59 15.03
CA THR A 743 -23.56 8.87 14.53
C THR A 743 -22.63 10.11 14.59
N LEU A 744 -21.35 9.94 14.95
CA LEU A 744 -20.34 11.01 14.95
C LEU A 744 -20.26 11.68 13.58
N GLN A 745 -20.09 13.01 13.56
CA GLN A 745 -20.03 13.77 12.32
C GLN A 745 -18.84 13.34 11.45
N VAL A 746 -19.13 13.07 10.17
CA VAL A 746 -18.14 12.69 9.14
C VAL A 746 -18.14 13.76 8.05
N TRP A 747 -16.98 14.02 7.43
CA TRP A 747 -16.84 14.95 6.31
C TRP A 747 -17.69 14.51 5.11
N ASP A 748 -18.67 15.32 4.74
CA ASP A 748 -19.50 15.08 3.56
C ASP A 748 -20.02 16.40 2.96
N PRO A 749 -19.46 16.88 1.84
CA PRO A 749 -19.85 18.15 1.21
C PRO A 749 -21.26 18.10 0.60
N ARG A 750 -21.91 16.93 0.50
CA ARG A 750 -23.31 16.84 0.07
C ARG A 750 -24.24 17.30 1.20
N GLU A 751 -23.94 16.85 2.42
CA GLU A 751 -24.75 17.05 3.62
C GLU A 751 -24.38 18.36 4.35
N ASN A 752 -23.09 18.63 4.53
CA ASN A 752 -22.59 19.77 5.32
C ASN A 752 -22.16 20.97 4.43
N TYR A 753 -22.70 22.16 4.71
CA TYR A 753 -22.35 23.38 3.96
C TYR A 753 -20.91 23.87 4.24
N ARG A 754 -20.35 23.58 5.42
CA ARG A 754 -18.96 23.97 5.75
C ARG A 754 -17.97 23.16 4.92
N ASP A 755 -18.26 21.87 4.75
CA ASP A 755 -17.44 20.96 3.95
C ASP A 755 -17.40 21.32 2.46
N ARG A 756 -18.44 21.97 1.93
CA ARG A 756 -18.45 22.56 0.58
C ARG A 756 -17.49 23.74 0.40
N ALA A 757 -17.09 24.41 1.47
CA ALA A 757 -16.20 25.57 1.42
C ALA A 757 -14.71 25.19 1.50
N HIS A 758 -14.38 23.91 1.70
CA HIS A 758 -12.99 23.45 1.79
C HIS A 758 -12.29 23.50 0.42
N LEU A 759 -11.24 24.31 0.32
CA LEU A 759 -10.52 24.57 -0.93
C LEU A 759 -9.60 23.42 -1.36
N MET A 760 -8.96 22.74 -0.41
CA MET A 760 -7.99 21.67 -0.64
C MET A 760 -8.25 20.46 0.28
N PRO A 761 -9.37 19.73 0.14
CA PRO A 761 -9.74 18.69 1.11
C PRO A 761 -8.84 17.44 1.03
N ILE A 762 -8.22 17.09 2.15
CA ILE A 762 -7.37 15.89 2.33
C ILE A 762 -7.97 15.12 3.50
N ILE A 763 -8.61 13.98 3.22
CA ILE A 763 -9.52 13.34 4.18
C ILE A 763 -8.80 12.29 5.02
N THR A 764 -8.99 12.33 6.35
CA THR A 764 -8.46 11.31 7.24
C THR A 764 -9.14 9.96 6.96
N PRO A 765 -8.37 8.86 6.88
CA PRO A 765 -8.88 7.57 6.39
C PRO A 765 -9.61 6.72 7.45
N SER A 766 -9.72 7.18 8.69
CA SER A 766 -10.33 6.44 9.80
C SER A 766 -11.63 7.11 10.22
N TYR A 767 -12.63 6.32 10.63
CA TYR A 767 -13.88 6.86 11.18
C TYR A 767 -13.65 7.50 12.58
N PRO A 768 -14.22 8.67 12.89
CA PRO A 768 -14.91 9.58 11.97
C PRO A 768 -13.92 10.30 11.04
N ALA A 769 -14.20 10.24 9.73
CA ALA A 769 -13.33 10.83 8.71
C ALA A 769 -13.56 12.35 8.62
N MET A 770 -12.47 13.12 8.57
CA MET A 770 -12.46 14.58 8.66
C MET A 770 -11.56 15.18 7.58
N ASN A 771 -11.82 16.42 7.15
CA ASN A 771 -10.84 17.15 6.34
C ASN A 771 -9.67 17.61 7.22
N SER A 772 -8.49 17.03 7.01
CA SER A 772 -7.27 17.36 7.75
C SER A 772 -6.64 18.71 7.35
N SER A 773 -7.07 19.32 6.24
CA SER A 773 -6.51 20.55 5.64
C SER A 773 -7.54 21.68 5.54
N TYR A 774 -8.48 21.75 6.49
CA TYR A 774 -9.50 22.80 6.57
C TYR A 774 -8.95 24.23 6.75
N ASN A 775 -7.68 24.37 7.13
CA ASN A 775 -7.02 25.68 7.28
C ASN A 775 -6.58 26.32 5.95
N VAL A 776 -6.55 25.59 4.83
CA VAL A 776 -6.06 26.12 3.55
C VAL A 776 -6.93 27.29 3.04
N SER A 777 -6.31 28.45 2.87
CA SER A 777 -6.86 29.67 2.26
C SER A 777 -6.59 29.72 0.75
N ALA A 778 -7.19 30.68 0.05
CA ALA A 778 -7.01 30.84 -1.40
C ALA A 778 -5.54 31.15 -1.76
N SER A 779 -4.88 32.03 -1.01
CA SER A 779 -3.48 32.40 -1.23
C SER A 779 -2.52 31.26 -0.91
N THR A 780 -2.79 30.49 0.16
CA THR A 780 -1.96 29.32 0.50
C THR A 780 -2.10 28.21 -0.55
N LEU A 781 -3.28 28.04 -1.16
CA LEU A 781 -3.47 27.11 -2.27
C LEU A 781 -2.74 27.58 -3.53
N GLU A 782 -2.80 28.87 -3.89
CA GLU A 782 -2.04 29.47 -5.00
C GLU A 782 -0.53 29.15 -4.87
N VAL A 783 0.03 29.37 -3.67
CA VAL A 783 1.45 29.09 -3.39
C VAL A 783 1.78 27.60 -3.46
N MET A 784 0.93 26.71 -2.95
CA MET A 784 1.16 25.27 -3.05
C MET A 784 1.07 24.77 -4.49
N GLN A 785 0.17 25.33 -5.32
CA GLN A 785 0.11 25.01 -6.74
C GLN A 785 1.33 25.53 -7.52
N GLU A 786 1.83 26.75 -7.23
CA GLU A 786 3.11 27.26 -7.76
C GLU A 786 4.27 26.29 -7.43
N GLU A 787 4.36 25.82 -6.17
CA GLU A 787 5.45 24.95 -5.72
C GLU A 787 5.31 23.49 -6.21
N PHE A 788 4.09 22.95 -6.36
CA PHE A 788 3.88 21.65 -7.04
C PHE A 788 4.30 21.73 -8.52
N ALA A 789 4.02 22.83 -9.21
CA ALA A 789 4.47 23.06 -10.59
C ALA A 789 5.98 23.40 -10.70
N ARG A 790 6.64 23.83 -9.62
CA ARG A 790 8.11 23.84 -9.52
C ARG A 790 8.65 22.42 -9.41
N GLY A 791 8.09 21.62 -8.49
CA GLY A 791 8.50 20.23 -8.26
C GLY A 791 8.32 19.33 -9.50
N GLU A 792 7.21 19.48 -10.24
CA GLU A 792 6.94 18.67 -11.43
C GLU A 792 8.00 18.90 -12.51
N ARG A 793 8.32 20.16 -12.81
CA ARG A 793 9.34 20.51 -13.80
C ARG A 793 10.72 19.99 -13.40
N ILE A 794 11.12 20.17 -12.14
CA ILE A 794 12.42 19.68 -11.65
C ILE A 794 12.48 18.15 -11.71
N CYS A 795 11.42 17.44 -11.29
CA CYS A 795 11.37 15.98 -11.41
C CYS A 795 11.35 15.50 -12.86
N SER A 796 10.67 16.20 -13.77
CA SER A 796 10.67 15.89 -15.21
C SER A 796 12.03 16.20 -15.87
N GLU A 797 12.75 17.23 -15.43
CA GLU A 797 14.16 17.48 -15.80
C GLU A 797 15.09 16.38 -15.29
N ILE A 798 14.95 15.95 -14.03
CA ILE A 798 15.71 14.84 -13.43
C ILE A 798 15.45 13.52 -14.17
N LEU A 799 14.19 13.20 -14.49
CA LEU A 799 13.84 12.00 -15.25
C LEU A 799 14.36 12.00 -16.69
N ALA A 800 14.52 13.17 -17.29
CA ALA A 800 15.06 13.32 -18.65
C ALA A 800 16.60 13.41 -18.70
N SER A 801 17.26 13.58 -17.56
CA SER A 801 18.72 13.76 -17.47
C SER A 801 19.47 12.43 -17.54
N PRO A 802 20.66 12.38 -18.18
CA PRO A 802 21.55 11.23 -18.08
C PRO A 802 21.85 10.89 -16.62
N SER A 803 21.90 9.60 -16.27
CA SER A 803 21.91 9.16 -14.86
C SER A 803 23.19 9.51 -14.08
N ASP A 804 24.20 10.10 -14.71
CA ASP A 804 25.41 10.66 -14.08
C ASP A 804 25.29 12.18 -13.79
N GLN A 805 24.14 12.80 -14.09
CA GLN A 805 23.84 14.23 -13.89
C GLN A 805 22.59 14.47 -13.02
N VAL A 806 22.15 13.44 -12.27
CA VAL A 806 20.96 13.50 -11.42
C VAL A 806 21.27 14.24 -10.12
N ASP A 807 20.75 15.48 -10.02
CA ASP A 807 20.82 16.30 -8.81
C ASP A 807 19.44 16.48 -8.15
N TRP A 808 19.22 15.77 -7.04
CA TRP A 808 18.03 15.93 -6.19
C TRP A 808 18.12 17.16 -5.26
N ALA A 809 19.29 17.76 -5.03
CA ALA A 809 19.42 18.94 -4.18
C ALA A 809 18.68 20.14 -4.78
N LYS A 810 18.65 20.27 -6.12
CA LYS A 810 17.82 21.23 -6.86
C LYS A 810 16.34 21.21 -6.46
N LEU A 811 15.75 20.03 -6.23
CA LEU A 811 14.37 19.93 -5.74
C LEU A 811 14.25 20.54 -4.34
N LEU A 812 15.23 20.25 -3.48
CA LEU A 812 15.34 20.60 -2.06
C LEU A 812 16.00 21.98 -1.80
N GLU A 813 16.08 22.87 -2.79
CA GLU A 813 16.54 24.26 -2.59
C GLU A 813 15.58 25.04 -1.65
N PRO A 814 16.10 25.77 -0.65
CA PRO A 814 15.30 26.71 0.15
C PRO A 814 14.60 27.79 -0.69
N ASP A 815 13.45 28.31 -0.23
CA ASP A 815 12.79 29.45 -0.86
C ASP A 815 13.49 30.78 -0.52
N ASN A 816 13.75 31.59 -1.55
CA ASN A 816 14.30 32.95 -1.40
C ASN A 816 13.22 33.96 -0.96
N PHE A 817 12.46 33.62 0.08
CA PHE A 817 11.24 34.31 0.49
C PHE A 817 11.43 35.81 0.70
N PHE A 818 12.51 36.21 1.36
CA PHE A 818 12.85 37.61 1.67
C PHE A 818 13.34 38.42 0.46
N ASP A 819 13.54 37.78 -0.70
CA ASP A 819 13.86 38.43 -1.97
C ASP A 819 12.78 38.28 -3.06
N LYS A 820 11.82 37.36 -2.86
CA LYS A 820 10.75 37.04 -3.82
C LYS A 820 9.63 38.10 -3.86
N TYR A 821 9.46 38.94 -2.84
CA TYR A 821 8.39 39.94 -2.75
C TYR A 821 8.93 41.36 -2.57
N LYS A 822 8.25 42.36 -3.15
CA LYS A 822 8.64 43.78 -3.01
C LYS A 822 8.15 44.40 -1.69
N ASN A 823 7.16 43.77 -1.05
CA ASN A 823 6.47 44.26 0.14
C ASN A 823 6.17 43.09 1.08
N TYR A 824 6.24 43.35 2.39
CA TYR A 824 5.99 42.39 3.46
C TYR A 824 5.12 43.02 4.56
N LEU A 825 4.34 42.21 5.26
CA LEU A 825 3.94 42.51 6.63
C LEU A 825 4.93 41.81 7.58
N GLN A 826 5.38 42.52 8.60
CA GLN A 826 6.03 41.99 9.79
C GLN A 826 4.99 42.00 10.92
N VAL A 827 4.91 40.91 11.69
CA VAL A 827 4.18 40.82 12.96
C VAL A 827 5.22 40.54 14.04
N GLU A 828 5.52 41.55 14.85
CA GLU A 828 6.35 41.44 16.04
C GLU A 828 5.46 41.06 17.24
N VAL A 829 5.92 40.09 18.03
CA VAL A 829 5.34 39.70 19.31
C VAL A 829 6.32 40.06 20.41
N VAL A 830 5.87 40.72 21.47
CA VAL A 830 6.69 41.20 22.59
C VAL A 830 6.09 40.75 23.92
N ALA A 831 6.93 40.31 24.87
CA ALA A 831 6.56 40.10 26.28
C ALA A 831 7.78 40.32 27.21
N PRO A 832 7.59 40.63 28.51
CA PRO A 832 8.67 41.01 29.41
C PRO A 832 9.44 39.84 30.06
N ASN A 833 8.92 38.61 30.01
CA ASN A 833 9.55 37.41 30.57
C ASN A 833 9.13 36.15 29.81
N GLU A 834 9.78 35.01 30.10
CA GLU A 834 9.67 33.77 29.32
C GLU A 834 8.33 33.04 29.46
N GLU A 835 7.76 32.98 30.68
CA GLU A 835 6.43 32.38 30.93
C GLU A 835 5.33 33.13 30.15
N ASP A 836 5.36 34.46 30.21
CA ASP A 836 4.47 35.33 29.47
C ASP A 836 4.70 35.25 27.96
N PHE A 837 5.97 35.14 27.52
CA PHE A 837 6.31 35.06 26.11
C PHE A 837 5.81 33.75 25.45
N ILE A 838 5.97 32.60 26.11
CA ILE A 838 5.54 31.29 25.60
C ILE A 838 4.02 31.27 25.39
N THR A 839 3.26 31.74 26.37
CA THR A 839 1.79 31.75 26.32
C THR A 839 1.25 32.79 25.33
N TRP A 840 1.84 34.00 25.31
CA TRP A 840 1.48 35.06 24.37
C TRP A 840 1.81 34.68 22.92
N GLU A 841 3.00 34.13 22.63
CA GLU A 841 3.38 33.71 21.29
C GLU A 841 2.40 32.68 20.73
N GLY A 842 2.05 31.63 21.49
CA GLY A 842 1.08 30.62 21.06
C GLY A 842 -0.31 31.21 20.75
N TRP A 843 -0.75 32.18 21.54
CA TRP A 843 -2.02 32.89 21.29
C TRP A 843 -1.99 33.73 20.01
N VAL A 844 -0.90 34.45 19.74
CA VAL A 844 -0.73 35.21 18.48
C VAL A 844 -0.58 34.27 17.29
N GLN A 845 0.26 33.24 17.40
CA GLN A 845 0.57 32.27 16.34
C GLN A 845 -0.71 31.60 15.81
N SER A 846 -1.58 31.12 16.72
CA SER A 846 -2.87 30.50 16.35
C SER A 846 -3.82 31.46 15.60
N ARG A 847 -3.59 32.77 15.68
CA ARG A 847 -4.39 33.81 15.03
C ARG A 847 -3.77 34.38 13.76
N LEU A 848 -2.50 34.10 13.42
CA LEU A 848 -1.85 34.61 12.20
C LEU A 848 -2.65 34.30 10.92
N ARG A 849 -3.33 33.14 10.87
CA ARG A 849 -4.25 32.79 9.79
C ARG A 849 -5.42 33.76 9.63
N GLN A 850 -5.90 34.40 10.70
CA GLN A 850 -6.97 35.40 10.61
C GLN A 850 -6.48 36.67 9.90
N LEU A 851 -5.23 37.09 10.11
CA LEU A 851 -4.64 38.18 9.34
C LEU A 851 -4.48 37.79 7.87
N VAL A 852 -4.04 36.57 7.57
CA VAL A 852 -3.99 36.02 6.19
C VAL A 852 -5.37 36.10 5.52
N LEU A 853 -6.43 35.60 6.17
CA LEU A 853 -7.80 35.62 5.65
C LEU A 853 -8.33 37.04 5.44
N LYS A 854 -8.07 37.97 6.37
CA LYS A 854 -8.49 39.38 6.26
C LYS A 854 -7.75 40.12 5.14
N VAL A 855 -6.45 39.86 4.97
CA VAL A 855 -5.59 40.49 3.94
C VAL A 855 -5.82 39.88 2.55
N GLU A 856 -6.15 38.59 2.45
CA GLU A 856 -6.24 37.91 1.15
C GLU A 856 -7.41 38.35 0.27
N TYR A 857 -8.37 39.10 0.78
CA TYR A 857 -9.37 39.75 -0.07
C TYR A 857 -8.72 40.80 -1.00
N MET A 858 -7.68 41.50 -0.53
CA MET A 858 -7.11 42.67 -1.21
C MET A 858 -5.82 42.38 -2.01
N VAL A 859 -5.02 41.40 -1.58
CA VAL A 859 -3.74 41.01 -2.19
C VAL A 859 -3.57 39.48 -2.13
N THR A 860 -2.70 38.89 -2.95
CA THR A 860 -2.21 37.52 -2.68
C THR A 860 -1.14 37.63 -1.59
N VAL A 861 -1.23 36.77 -0.56
CA VAL A 861 -0.37 36.80 0.62
C VAL A 861 0.27 35.43 0.86
N ARG A 862 1.60 35.39 0.97
CA ARG A 862 2.36 34.20 1.38
C ARG A 862 2.81 34.36 2.83
N PRO A 863 2.14 33.78 3.83
CA PRO A 863 2.70 33.72 5.19
C PRO A 863 3.98 32.86 5.19
N TRP A 864 4.97 33.25 5.99
CA TRP A 864 6.15 32.43 6.23
C TRP A 864 5.92 31.54 7.45
N PRO A 865 6.12 30.21 7.36
CA PRO A 865 5.72 29.27 8.41
C PRO A 865 6.69 29.20 9.61
N ARG A 866 7.80 29.95 9.60
CA ARG A 866 8.81 29.97 10.67
C ARG A 866 8.93 31.37 11.26
N LYS A 867 8.96 31.48 12.59
CA LYS A 867 9.36 32.70 13.30
C LYS A 867 10.84 32.98 13.09
N LEU A 868 11.23 34.25 13.16
CA LEU A 868 12.61 34.69 13.28
C LEU A 868 12.86 35.27 14.67
N SER A 869 14.03 34.95 15.23
CA SER A 869 14.51 35.52 16.48
C SER A 869 15.09 36.92 16.25
N PRO A 870 15.05 37.81 17.26
CA PRO A 870 15.72 39.11 17.24
C PRO A 870 17.24 38.97 17.15
N THR A 871 17.88 40.02 16.63
CA THR A 871 19.31 40.27 16.89
C THR A 871 19.52 40.72 18.35
N PRO A 872 20.75 40.62 18.91
CA PRO A 872 21.02 41.09 20.28
C PRO A 872 20.62 42.55 20.52
N ASP A 873 20.82 43.43 19.53
CA ASP A 873 20.45 44.85 19.60
C ASP A 873 18.93 45.07 19.69
N GLU A 874 18.12 44.16 19.12
CA GLU A 874 16.65 44.20 19.16
C GLU A 874 16.05 43.70 20.50
N CYS A 875 16.90 43.21 21.42
CA CYS A 875 16.55 42.85 22.80
C CYS A 875 17.26 43.72 23.85
N ALA A 876 17.84 44.86 23.45
CA ALA A 876 18.58 45.76 24.36
C ALA A 876 17.72 46.42 25.46
N ASP A 877 16.38 46.33 25.38
CA ASP A 877 15.43 46.75 26.42
C ASP A 877 15.07 45.64 27.43
N GLY A 878 15.61 44.42 27.25
CA GLY A 878 15.35 43.26 28.09
C GLY A 878 14.07 42.47 27.75
N CYS A 879 13.26 42.94 26.80
CA CYS A 879 12.04 42.24 26.39
C CYS A 879 12.31 41.08 25.43
N LEU A 880 11.56 39.98 25.59
CA LEU A 880 11.58 38.86 24.66
C LEU A 880 10.74 39.18 23.41
N ARG A 881 11.26 38.82 22.24
CA ARG A 881 10.62 39.09 20.94
C ARG A 881 10.69 37.91 19.98
N CYS A 882 9.72 37.86 19.06
CA CYS A 882 9.89 37.14 17.79
C CYS A 882 9.15 37.84 16.64
N PHE A 883 9.54 37.51 15.41
CA PHE A 883 8.99 38.12 14.20
C PHE A 883 8.42 37.07 13.24
N TRP A 884 7.17 37.30 12.81
CA TRP A 884 6.52 36.56 11.74
C TRP A 884 6.38 37.44 10.50
N TYR A 885 6.45 36.85 9.30
CA TYR A 885 6.46 37.59 8.04
C TYR A 885 5.42 37.09 7.05
N MET A 886 4.87 38.00 6.24
CA MET A 886 3.94 37.69 5.15
C MET A 886 4.31 38.46 3.88
N GLY A 887 4.69 37.77 2.80
CA GLY A 887 5.06 38.37 1.52
C GLY A 887 3.82 38.76 0.71
N LEU A 888 3.80 39.98 0.17
CA LEU A 888 2.63 40.56 -0.51
C LEU A 888 2.81 40.71 -2.02
N LYS A 889 1.85 40.16 -2.78
CA LYS A 889 1.74 40.23 -4.25
C LYS A 889 0.40 40.88 -4.60
N LYS A 890 0.39 42.03 -5.30
CA LYS A 890 -0.89 42.63 -5.74
C LYS A 890 -1.62 41.65 -6.65
N LYS A 891 -2.93 41.45 -6.43
CA LYS A 891 -3.77 40.67 -7.36
C LYS A 891 -3.83 41.37 -8.71
N ALA A 892 -3.96 40.58 -9.79
CA ALA A 892 -4.20 41.12 -11.11
C ALA A 892 -5.59 41.77 -11.16
N MET A 893 -5.66 43.06 -11.44
CA MET A 893 -6.93 43.76 -11.65
C MET A 893 -7.57 43.29 -12.97
N PRO A 894 -8.89 43.08 -13.02
CA PRO A 894 -9.59 42.86 -14.29
C PRO A 894 -9.31 44.01 -15.27
N ALA A 895 -9.16 43.70 -16.56
CA ALA A 895 -8.70 44.66 -17.57
C ALA A 895 -9.52 45.96 -17.64
N TYR A 896 -10.84 45.90 -17.35
CA TYR A 896 -11.72 47.07 -17.33
C TYR A 896 -11.44 48.07 -16.19
N MET A 897 -10.62 47.71 -15.19
CA MET A 897 -10.16 48.61 -14.12
C MET A 897 -8.72 49.12 -14.32
N ALA A 898 -8.05 48.79 -15.43
CA ALA A 898 -6.63 49.13 -15.67
C ALA A 898 -6.37 50.62 -16.03
N ALA A 899 -7.27 51.53 -15.65
CA ALA A 899 -7.27 52.94 -16.05
C ALA A 899 -6.27 53.82 -15.26
N GLY A 900 -4.96 53.63 -15.54
CA GLY A 900 -3.93 54.67 -15.45
C GLY A 900 -3.50 55.21 -14.06
N LYS A 901 -4.21 54.94 -12.97
CA LYS A 901 -3.80 55.38 -11.61
C LYS A 901 -3.15 54.25 -10.81
N ALA A 902 -2.08 54.58 -10.09
CA ALA A 902 -1.36 53.65 -9.22
C ALA A 902 -2.19 53.32 -7.97
N VAL A 903 -2.99 52.26 -8.02
CA VAL A 903 -3.84 51.83 -6.89
C VAL A 903 -2.99 51.43 -5.68
N SER A 904 -3.02 52.27 -4.64
CA SER A 904 -2.53 51.96 -3.29
C SER A 904 -3.57 51.14 -2.54
N VAL A 905 -3.20 49.94 -2.08
CA VAL A 905 -4.06 49.11 -1.22
C VAL A 905 -3.82 49.51 0.24
N ASN A 906 -4.87 49.85 0.97
CA ASN A 906 -4.80 50.20 2.38
C ASN A 906 -5.08 48.95 3.24
N LEU A 907 -4.07 48.46 3.95
CA LEU A 907 -4.18 47.29 4.83
C LEU A 907 -4.44 47.64 6.29
N ASN A 908 -4.60 48.92 6.65
CA ASN A 908 -4.75 49.33 8.05
C ASN A 908 -6.01 48.75 8.70
N VAL A 909 -7.13 48.65 7.98
CA VAL A 909 -8.38 48.08 8.52
C VAL A 909 -8.22 46.60 8.90
N PRO A 910 -7.83 45.67 8.00
CA PRO A 910 -7.64 44.26 8.38
C PRO A 910 -6.53 44.05 9.43
N VAL A 911 -5.52 44.93 9.49
CA VAL A 911 -4.48 44.92 10.53
C VAL A 911 -5.01 45.33 11.90
N GLN A 912 -5.80 46.41 12.00
CA GLN A 912 -6.37 46.86 13.28
C GLN A 912 -7.44 45.89 13.79
N GLU A 913 -8.26 45.29 12.91
CA GLU A 913 -9.18 44.21 13.28
C GLU A 913 -8.44 42.99 13.84
N PHE A 914 -7.33 42.60 13.23
CA PHE A 914 -6.48 41.52 13.75
C PHE A 914 -5.88 41.89 15.12
N ARG A 915 -5.31 43.09 15.28
CA ARG A 915 -4.76 43.53 16.58
C ARG A 915 -5.84 43.54 17.66
N TYR A 916 -7.04 44.07 17.39
CA TYR A 916 -8.17 44.03 18.33
C TYR A 916 -8.56 42.60 18.72
N GLN A 917 -8.64 41.67 17.75
CA GLN A 917 -8.94 40.26 18.00
C GLN A 917 -7.86 39.53 18.82
N VAL A 918 -6.60 39.94 18.70
CA VAL A 918 -5.47 39.33 19.41
C VAL A 918 -5.32 39.91 20.82
N MET A 919 -5.46 41.23 21.00
CA MET A 919 -5.39 41.92 22.30
C MET A 919 -6.59 41.59 23.23
N ALA A 920 -7.62 40.91 22.72
CA ALA A 920 -8.70 40.31 23.51
C ALA A 920 -8.29 39.00 24.24
N PHE A 921 -7.00 38.85 24.58
CA PHE A 921 -6.48 37.73 25.35
C PHE A 921 -6.79 37.94 26.84
N THR A 922 -7.30 36.91 27.51
CA THR A 922 -7.60 36.96 28.95
C THR A 922 -6.34 36.96 29.82
N GLY A 923 -5.20 36.49 29.29
CA GLY A 923 -3.91 36.47 29.98
C GLY A 923 -3.02 37.70 29.74
N MET A 924 -3.54 38.81 29.19
CA MET A 924 -2.74 40.02 28.98
C MET A 924 -2.11 40.53 30.28
N ARG A 925 -0.78 40.62 30.32
CA ARG A 925 0.00 41.28 31.38
C ARG A 925 0.67 42.55 30.83
N GLU A 926 1.10 43.44 31.73
CA GLU A 926 1.83 44.66 31.34
C GLU A 926 3.12 44.32 30.59
N GLY A 927 3.41 45.03 29.49
CA GLY A 927 4.55 44.73 28.61
C GLY A 927 4.27 43.72 27.48
N MET A 928 3.11 43.07 27.43
CA MET A 928 2.66 42.31 26.25
C MET A 928 2.15 43.23 25.14
N ASP A 929 2.63 43.07 23.91
CA ASP A 929 2.03 43.69 22.71
C ASP A 929 2.21 42.83 21.45
N VAL A 930 1.41 43.12 20.42
CA VAL A 930 1.57 42.64 19.05
C VAL A 930 1.59 43.84 18.08
N ILE A 931 2.70 44.00 17.36
CA ILE A 931 2.97 45.15 16.50
C ILE A 931 3.03 44.68 15.05
N VAL A 932 2.18 45.23 14.19
CA VAL A 932 2.14 44.87 12.76
C VAL A 932 2.64 46.04 11.91
N ARG A 933 3.71 45.81 11.14
CA ARG A 933 4.34 46.84 10.28
C ARG A 933 4.33 46.43 8.81
N HIS A 934 4.15 47.40 7.92
CA HIS A 934 4.45 47.23 6.49
C HIS A 934 5.92 47.56 6.23
N LEU A 935 6.62 46.66 5.53
CA LEU A 935 8.01 46.83 5.12
C LEU A 935 8.14 46.63 3.60
N LYS A 936 9.10 47.32 2.99
CA LYS A 936 9.55 47.05 1.61
C LYS A 936 10.76 46.14 1.66
N GLN A 937 11.04 45.37 0.60
CA GLN A 937 12.20 44.47 0.52
C GLN A 937 13.53 45.13 0.92
N LYS A 938 13.79 46.34 0.40
CA LYS A 938 15.00 47.12 0.74
C LYS A 938 15.08 47.48 2.24
N ASP A 939 13.93 47.61 2.90
CA ASP A 939 13.76 48.02 4.30
C ASP A 939 13.59 46.81 5.25
N LEU A 940 13.80 45.57 4.79
CA LEU A 940 13.85 44.38 5.64
C LEU A 940 15.08 44.39 6.59
N PRO A 941 14.90 44.11 7.91
CA PRO A 941 15.97 44.05 8.92
C PRO A 941 17.05 42.99 8.69
N PRO A 942 18.19 43.08 9.41
CA PRO A 942 19.28 42.09 9.36
C PRO A 942 18.84 40.65 9.65
N HIS A 943 17.98 40.41 10.65
CA HIS A 943 17.58 39.05 11.06
C HIS A 943 16.80 38.27 9.98
N CYS A 944 16.34 38.93 8.90
CA CYS A 944 15.78 38.25 7.73
C CYS A 944 16.82 37.49 6.88
N TYR A 945 18.13 37.70 7.13
CA TYR A 945 19.21 37.18 6.30
C TYR A 945 20.19 36.32 7.11
N PRO A 946 20.68 35.18 6.58
CA PRO A 946 21.66 34.34 7.27
C PRO A 946 22.92 35.12 7.68
N GLY A 947 23.29 35.02 8.95
CA GLY A 947 24.44 35.76 9.52
C GLY A 947 24.24 37.27 9.63
N GLY A 948 23.01 37.78 9.48
CA GLY A 948 22.69 39.22 9.57
C GLY A 948 23.12 40.07 8.36
N VAL A 949 23.91 39.50 7.44
CA VAL A 949 24.42 40.23 6.27
C VAL A 949 23.39 40.18 5.14
N LYS A 950 22.76 41.34 4.89
CA LYS A 950 21.93 41.53 3.70
C LYS A 950 22.77 41.35 2.43
N PRO A 951 22.41 40.46 1.49
CA PRO A 951 23.17 40.26 0.27
C PRO A 951 23.35 41.60 -0.48
N LEU A 952 24.60 41.92 -0.82
CA LEU A 952 24.88 43.06 -1.69
C LEU A 952 24.17 42.82 -3.03
N LEU A 953 23.26 43.72 -3.37
CA LEU A 953 22.56 43.72 -4.66
C LEU A 953 23.60 43.73 -5.78
N ALA A 954 23.75 42.59 -6.45
CA ALA A 954 24.55 42.51 -7.66
C ALA A 954 24.01 43.55 -8.65
N LEU A 955 24.87 44.49 -9.05
CA LEU A 955 24.53 45.45 -10.09
C LEU A 955 24.09 44.65 -11.33
N PRO A 956 22.95 44.99 -11.95
CA PRO A 956 22.51 44.27 -13.14
C PRO A 956 23.61 44.38 -14.20
N PRO A 957 23.93 43.29 -14.93
CA PRO A 957 24.88 43.38 -16.03
C PRO A 957 24.43 44.47 -16.98
N ALA A 958 25.35 45.36 -17.36
CA ALA A 958 25.04 46.51 -18.19
C ALA A 958 24.27 46.07 -19.44
N ALA A 959 23.10 46.67 -19.66
CA ALA A 959 22.23 46.25 -20.75
C ALA A 959 22.99 46.35 -22.09
N PRO A 960 22.89 45.35 -22.98
CA PRO A 960 23.50 45.43 -24.30
C PRO A 960 22.93 46.66 -25.01
N ALA A 961 23.83 47.52 -25.50
CA ALA A 961 23.43 48.77 -26.14
C ALA A 961 22.49 48.48 -27.31
N ALA A 962 21.40 49.26 -27.41
CA ALA A 962 20.45 49.11 -28.50
C ALA A 962 21.15 49.32 -29.86
N PRO A 963 20.79 48.56 -30.91
CA PRO A 963 21.35 48.77 -32.24
C PRO A 963 20.99 50.18 -32.73
N ALA A 964 22.01 50.99 -33.00
CA ALA A 964 21.83 52.35 -33.47
C ALA A 964 21.18 52.35 -34.87
N ALA A 965 20.17 53.20 -35.06
CA ALA A 965 19.68 53.52 -36.39
C ALA A 965 20.77 54.26 -37.17
N ALA A 966 20.95 53.92 -38.45
CA ALA A 966 22.06 54.41 -39.25
C ALA A 966 21.75 55.75 -39.93
N GLU A 967 22.70 56.69 -39.85
CA GLU A 967 22.94 57.73 -40.86
C GLU A 967 24.46 57.88 -41.10
N PRO A 968 24.91 58.52 -42.20
CA PRO A 968 26.03 57.95 -42.98
C PRO A 968 27.37 58.73 -42.79
N PRO A 969 28.34 58.79 -43.74
CA PRO A 969 29.71 58.37 -43.44
C PRO A 969 30.74 59.53 -43.43
N VAL A 970 32.03 59.17 -43.28
CA VAL A 970 33.28 59.80 -43.81
C VAL A 970 34.37 60.10 -42.75
N ALA A 971 35.64 59.94 -43.18
CA ALA A 971 36.90 60.46 -42.61
C ALA A 971 37.46 59.92 -41.25
N SER A 972 38.10 58.75 -41.33
CA SER A 972 39.58 58.58 -41.24
C SER A 972 40.44 59.14 -40.06
N MET A 973 41.43 58.30 -39.68
CA MET A 973 42.76 58.57 -39.10
C MET A 973 43.03 58.41 -37.59
N SER A 974 44.13 57.66 -37.36
CA SER A 974 45.15 57.76 -36.29
C SER A 974 44.80 57.56 -34.80
N GLU A 975 45.38 56.47 -34.26
CA GLU A 975 46.25 56.40 -33.06
C GLU A 975 46.85 57.73 -32.52
N PRO A 976 47.26 57.85 -31.22
CA PRO A 976 47.97 56.78 -30.48
C PRO A 976 47.76 56.67 -28.95
N ALA A 977 48.49 55.73 -28.35
CA ALA A 977 48.87 55.68 -26.93
C ALA A 977 50.23 56.44 -26.73
N PRO A 978 51.00 56.34 -25.61
CA PRO A 978 50.73 55.77 -24.28
C PRO A 978 51.12 56.72 -23.11
N ALA A 979 51.02 56.23 -21.86
CA ALA A 979 51.83 56.71 -20.74
C ALA A 979 52.04 55.60 -19.69
N GLN A 980 53.15 55.66 -18.94
CA GLN A 980 53.54 54.70 -17.89
C GLN A 980 53.63 55.39 -16.52
N ASN A 981 53.60 54.63 -15.42
CA ASN A 981 54.55 54.75 -14.30
C ASN A 981 54.33 53.65 -13.22
N GLY A 982 55.41 53.24 -12.55
CA GLY A 982 55.42 52.44 -11.31
C GLY A 982 55.96 53.26 -10.13
N PRO A 983 56.71 52.69 -9.14
CA PRO A 983 57.12 51.28 -8.97
C PRO A 983 57.14 50.71 -7.52
N ALA A 984 57.42 49.39 -7.39
CA ALA A 984 58.06 48.69 -6.25
C ALA A 984 57.28 48.60 -4.89
N SER A 985 57.63 47.75 -3.88
CA SER A 985 58.81 46.87 -3.69
C SER A 985 58.59 45.68 -2.71
N HIS A 986 59.25 44.53 -2.94
CA HIS A 986 59.69 43.46 -1.97
C HIS A 986 58.63 42.75 -1.05
N ALA A 987 58.83 41.54 -0.50
CA ALA A 987 59.94 40.55 -0.51
C ALA A 987 59.38 39.10 -0.57
N ALA A 988 59.95 38.18 -1.36
CA ALA A 988 60.83 37.06 -0.96
C ALA A 988 60.15 35.73 -0.52
N ALA A 989 60.75 34.59 -0.92
CA ALA A 989 60.33 33.20 -0.63
C ALA A 989 61.41 32.49 0.25
N PRO A 990 61.47 31.14 0.45
CA PRO A 990 61.91 30.22 -0.64
C PRO A 990 61.55 28.70 -0.55
N HIS A 991 61.94 27.94 -1.60
CA HIS A 991 62.26 26.47 -1.63
C HIS A 991 61.16 25.40 -1.36
N SER A 992 61.19 24.18 -1.92
CA SER A 992 61.92 23.58 -3.07
C SER A 992 61.34 22.21 -3.48
N GLY A 993 61.42 21.82 -4.76
CA GLY A 993 61.19 20.43 -5.25
C GLY A 993 62.51 19.63 -5.31
N PRO A 994 62.84 18.86 -6.38
CA PRO A 994 62.04 18.47 -7.56
C PRO A 994 62.37 17.01 -8.08
N ILE A 995 62.33 16.77 -9.41
CA ILE A 995 62.87 15.62 -10.22
C ILE A 995 61.88 14.42 -10.34
N ALA A 996 61.21 14.12 -11.47
CA ALA A 996 61.61 13.84 -12.88
C ALA A 996 61.98 12.35 -13.12
N SER A 997 61.91 11.73 -14.31
CA SER A 997 61.98 12.18 -15.74
C SER A 997 61.15 11.23 -16.66
N THR A 998 61.12 11.22 -18.00
CA THR A 998 61.94 11.77 -19.12
C THR A 998 61.09 12.17 -20.35
N SER A 999 61.66 12.97 -21.25
CA SER A 999 61.10 13.43 -22.53
C SER A 999 61.68 12.73 -23.76
N THR A 1000 60.93 12.66 -24.87
CA THR A 1000 61.28 13.00 -26.29
C THR A 1000 60.09 12.59 -27.18
N ALA A 1001 59.53 13.32 -28.16
CA ALA A 1001 59.93 14.37 -29.11
C ALA A 1001 59.77 13.84 -30.55
N GLY A 1002 59.06 14.58 -31.43
CA GLY A 1002 58.89 14.20 -32.84
C GLY A 1002 57.62 14.76 -33.49
N GLY A 1003 57.79 15.77 -34.36
CA GLY A 1003 56.87 16.03 -35.48
C GLY A 1003 57.23 15.14 -36.69
N PRO A 1004 56.59 15.28 -37.88
CA PRO A 1004 56.26 16.58 -38.48
C PRO A 1004 54.82 16.66 -39.08
N VAL A 1005 54.59 17.67 -39.93
CA VAL A 1005 53.34 17.95 -40.65
C VAL A 1005 53.54 17.91 -42.16
N GLU A 1006 52.75 17.11 -42.87
CA GLU A 1006 52.37 17.24 -44.30
C GLU A 1006 50.89 16.79 -44.39
N CYS A 1007 49.88 17.51 -44.92
CA CYS A 1007 49.75 18.67 -45.79
C CYS A 1007 49.78 18.38 -47.32
N ILE A 1008 48.84 18.99 -48.08
CA ILE A 1008 48.79 19.11 -49.56
C ILE A 1008 48.46 17.79 -50.33
N SER A 1009 47.51 17.71 -51.30
CA SER A 1009 46.55 18.70 -51.84
C SER A 1009 45.50 18.15 -52.84
N LYS A 1010 44.41 18.93 -53.06
CA LYS A 1010 43.59 19.09 -54.32
C LYS A 1010 42.87 17.83 -54.89
N ARG A 1011 41.76 17.89 -55.64
CA ARG A 1011 40.93 18.92 -56.35
C ARG A 1011 39.45 18.60 -56.02
N LYS A 1012 38.41 19.45 -56.03
CA LYS A 1012 38.03 20.74 -56.67
C LYS A 1012 37.69 20.72 -58.16
N SER A 1013 36.40 20.49 -58.48
CA SER A 1013 35.62 21.16 -59.56
C SER A 1013 34.19 20.60 -59.65
N ASP A 1014 33.11 21.31 -60.03
CA ASP A 1014 32.65 22.71 -59.96
C ASP A 1014 31.14 22.73 -60.43
N ALA A 1015 30.48 23.90 -60.51
CA ALA A 1015 29.03 24.16 -60.80
C ALA A 1015 28.05 23.79 -59.64
N GLU A 1016 27.25 24.68 -59.05
CA GLU A 1016 26.25 25.67 -59.55
C GLU A 1016 24.93 25.02 -60.03
N ALA A 1017 23.73 25.37 -59.53
CA ALA A 1017 23.27 26.20 -58.40
C ALA A 1017 21.79 25.79 -58.06
N ALA A 1018 20.98 26.36 -57.14
CA ALA A 1018 21.03 27.55 -56.27
C ALA A 1018 20.04 27.40 -55.05
N ARG A 1019 19.86 28.49 -54.26
CA ARG A 1019 18.63 29.04 -53.60
C ARG A 1019 17.41 28.11 -53.38
N ASP A 1020 16.74 28.05 -52.22
CA ASP A 1020 16.47 29.08 -51.18
C ASP A 1020 16.56 28.56 -49.71
N GLU A 1021 15.92 29.24 -48.75
CA GLU A 1021 16.36 29.46 -47.34
C GLU A 1021 15.80 28.52 -46.24
N ASP A 1022 16.28 28.77 -45.00
CA ASP A 1022 16.11 28.02 -43.75
C ASP A 1022 14.68 27.73 -43.25
N ALA A 1023 14.53 26.57 -42.60
CA ALA A 1023 13.49 26.34 -41.58
C ALA A 1023 13.98 25.37 -40.48
N SER A 1024 13.85 25.75 -39.20
CA SER A 1024 14.41 24.98 -38.07
C SER A 1024 13.65 23.67 -37.75
N PRO A 1025 14.27 22.69 -37.05
CA PRO A 1025 13.69 21.35 -36.81
C PRO A 1025 12.38 21.27 -35.99
N ASN A 1026 11.85 22.39 -35.50
CA ASN A 1026 10.79 22.44 -34.49
C ASN A 1026 9.34 22.37 -35.04
N GLU A 1027 9.16 22.26 -36.37
CA GLU A 1027 7.84 22.11 -37.01
C GLU A 1027 7.42 20.63 -37.21
N ALA A 1028 8.36 19.73 -37.50
CA ALA A 1028 8.06 18.32 -37.76
C ALA A 1028 7.36 17.65 -36.55
N TYR A 1029 7.80 17.98 -35.35
CA TYR A 1029 7.23 17.45 -34.09
C TYR A 1029 5.80 17.95 -33.81
N LYS A 1030 5.42 19.13 -34.33
CA LYS A 1030 4.05 19.66 -34.19
C LYS A 1030 3.06 18.96 -35.12
N ARG A 1031 3.48 18.64 -36.36
CA ARG A 1031 2.61 17.92 -37.33
C ARG A 1031 2.21 16.53 -36.83
N ALA A 1032 3.13 15.78 -36.21
CA ALA A 1032 2.82 14.47 -35.63
C ALA A 1032 1.79 14.56 -34.48
N ARG A 1033 1.85 15.60 -33.65
CA ARG A 1033 0.97 15.75 -32.47
C ARG A 1033 -0.48 16.12 -32.81
N ASN A 1034 -0.71 16.73 -33.97
CA ASN A 1034 -2.03 17.20 -34.38
C ASN A 1034 -2.90 16.14 -35.11
N MET A 1035 -2.38 14.93 -35.35
CA MET A 1035 -3.15 13.82 -35.96
C MET A 1035 -3.87 12.92 -34.94
N VAL A 1036 -3.74 13.17 -33.63
CA VAL A 1036 -4.22 12.25 -32.56
C VAL A 1036 -5.29 12.90 -31.65
N ASN A 1037 -5.61 14.19 -31.81
CA ASN A 1037 -6.59 14.89 -30.96
C ASN A 1037 -7.63 15.68 -31.78
N GLY A 1038 -8.68 14.98 -32.22
CA GLY A 1038 -9.86 15.54 -32.87
C GLY A 1038 -10.69 14.42 -33.54
N ALA A 1039 -11.98 14.25 -33.30
CA ALA A 1039 -12.88 14.98 -32.40
C ALA A 1039 -14.00 14.07 -31.88
N ALA A 1040 -14.70 14.49 -30.82
CA ALA A 1040 -15.93 13.85 -30.35
C ALA A 1040 -17.17 14.68 -30.74
N PRO A 1041 -18.19 14.11 -31.39
CA PRO A 1041 -19.47 14.75 -31.61
C PRO A 1041 -20.58 14.19 -30.71
N ALA A 1042 -21.46 15.05 -30.21
CA ALA A 1042 -22.66 14.65 -29.47
C ALA A 1042 -23.93 14.92 -30.28
N GLY A 1043 -24.57 13.84 -30.75
CA GLY A 1043 -25.99 13.70 -31.13
C GLY A 1043 -26.70 14.73 -32.02
N SER A 1044 -27.32 14.25 -33.11
CA SER A 1044 -28.79 14.10 -33.14
C SER A 1044 -29.35 13.42 -34.43
N LEU A 1045 -30.57 12.89 -34.31
CA LEU A 1045 -31.62 12.69 -35.33
C LEU A 1045 -31.45 11.72 -36.53
N ARG A 1046 -32.17 10.58 -36.42
CA ARG A 1046 -33.13 9.97 -37.38
C ARG A 1046 -33.02 10.27 -38.91
N ALA A 1047 -32.95 9.20 -39.73
CA ALA A 1047 -33.74 9.00 -40.97
C ALA A 1047 -33.75 7.51 -41.44
N ALA A 1048 -34.62 7.20 -42.42
CA ALA A 1048 -34.87 5.93 -43.16
C ALA A 1048 -33.64 5.04 -43.49
N GLU A 1049 -33.69 3.70 -43.58
CA GLU A 1049 -34.63 2.71 -44.18
C GLU A 1049 -34.45 2.42 -45.70
N ALA A 1050 -34.69 1.14 -46.06
CA ALA A 1050 -34.65 0.52 -47.42
C ALA A 1050 -33.23 0.36 -48.04
N LEU A 1051 -32.83 -0.73 -48.72
CA LEU A 1051 -33.44 -1.99 -49.22
C LEU A 1051 -32.43 -3.16 -49.00
N GLY A 1052 -32.76 -4.47 -48.96
CA GLY A 1052 -34.07 -5.15 -48.91
C GLY A 1052 -34.02 -6.63 -49.38
N ALA A 1053 -34.44 -7.58 -48.52
CA ALA A 1053 -34.78 -9.00 -48.80
C ALA A 1053 -33.63 -9.94 -49.31
N THR A 1054 -33.66 -11.27 -49.14
CA THR A 1054 -34.74 -12.22 -48.78
C THR A 1054 -34.40 -13.15 -47.59
N GLY A 1055 -35.43 -13.63 -46.88
CA GLY A 1055 -35.36 -14.69 -45.85
C GLY A 1055 -35.94 -16.02 -46.36
N PRO A 1056 -36.56 -16.88 -45.51
CA PRO A 1056 -36.99 -16.69 -44.10
C PRO A 1056 -36.21 -17.64 -43.13
N LEU A 1057 -36.60 -18.01 -41.89
CA LEU A 1057 -37.87 -17.94 -41.13
C LEU A 1057 -37.64 -17.76 -39.60
N HIS A 1058 -38.72 -17.91 -38.83
CA HIS A 1058 -38.87 -17.74 -37.37
C HIS A 1058 -38.53 -19.01 -36.53
N ARG A 1059 -38.45 -19.00 -35.18
CA ARG A 1059 -39.23 -18.18 -34.23
C ARG A 1059 -38.60 -17.93 -32.83
N ALA A 1060 -38.32 -16.65 -32.57
CA ALA A 1060 -38.40 -15.91 -31.29
C ALA A 1060 -37.97 -16.54 -29.94
N MET A 1061 -37.00 -15.89 -29.28
CA MET A 1061 -37.22 -15.20 -27.99
C MET A 1061 -36.24 -14.00 -27.87
N THR A 1062 -36.43 -13.12 -26.88
CA THR A 1062 -35.87 -11.76 -26.82
C THR A 1062 -34.60 -11.62 -25.98
N GLU A 1063 -33.70 -10.73 -26.41
CA GLU A 1063 -32.63 -10.20 -25.56
C GLU A 1063 -33.20 -9.21 -24.52
N ASP A 1064 -32.93 -9.45 -23.24
CA ASP A 1064 -32.81 -8.39 -22.23
C ASP A 1064 -32.06 -8.92 -20.99
N SER A 1065 -31.50 -8.00 -20.19
CA SER A 1065 -30.69 -8.21 -18.96
C SER A 1065 -29.23 -8.70 -19.11
N PHE A 1066 -28.30 -7.88 -18.57
CA PHE A 1066 -27.42 -8.26 -17.44
C PHE A 1066 -26.71 -7.00 -16.89
N LEU A 1067 -27.30 -6.37 -15.88
CA LEU A 1067 -26.73 -5.21 -15.16
C LEU A 1067 -27.42 -5.11 -13.79
N ALA A 1068 -26.64 -4.85 -12.73
CA ALA A 1068 -27.05 -4.87 -11.31
C ALA A 1068 -27.44 -6.27 -10.77
N ALA A 1069 -27.26 -6.61 -9.49
CA ALA A 1069 -26.44 -6.05 -8.40
C ALA A 1069 -26.29 -7.13 -7.30
N SER A 1070 -25.60 -6.84 -6.18
CA SER A 1070 -26.07 -7.25 -4.84
C SER A 1070 -25.23 -6.67 -3.69
N THR A 1071 -25.78 -5.66 -3.01
CA THR A 1071 -25.93 -5.68 -1.54
C THR A 1071 -27.17 -6.56 -1.22
N GLU A 1072 -27.57 -6.93 0.01
CA GLU A 1072 -27.54 -6.27 1.33
C GLU A 1072 -27.37 -7.28 2.49
N ALA A 1073 -27.61 -6.82 3.73
CA ALA A 1073 -27.50 -7.58 4.98
C ALA A 1073 -28.85 -8.18 5.46
N ALA A 1074 -28.82 -8.89 6.58
CA ALA A 1074 -29.95 -9.65 7.13
C ALA A 1074 -30.98 -8.80 7.91
N LEU A 1075 -32.21 -9.34 8.04
CA LEU A 1075 -33.17 -9.00 9.11
C LEU A 1075 -34.19 -10.15 9.34
N THR A 1076 -34.95 -10.09 10.44
CA THR A 1076 -35.66 -11.24 11.05
C THR A 1076 -37.11 -10.96 11.47
N THR A 1077 -38.02 -11.91 11.24
CA THR A 1077 -39.35 -12.13 11.89
C THR A 1077 -39.72 -13.62 11.69
N ALA A 1078 -40.14 -14.43 12.67
CA ALA A 1078 -41.42 -14.41 13.42
C ALA A 1078 -42.65 -14.66 12.50
N ASP A 1079 -43.64 -15.51 12.80
CA ASP A 1079 -44.02 -16.20 14.06
C ASP A 1079 -44.84 -17.51 13.79
N THR A 1080 -45.27 -18.20 14.86
CA THR A 1080 -46.28 -19.28 15.04
C THR A 1080 -45.77 -20.66 15.48
N GLY A 1081 -46.49 -21.29 16.42
CA GLY A 1081 -46.26 -22.67 16.88
C GLY A 1081 -47.42 -23.22 17.73
N ALA A 1082 -47.46 -24.55 17.94
CA ALA A 1082 -48.36 -25.24 18.86
C ALA A 1082 -47.85 -26.65 19.24
N ALA A 1083 -48.24 -27.14 20.42
CA ALA A 1083 -47.92 -28.45 21.03
C ALA A 1083 -48.70 -29.64 20.37
N PRO A 1084 -48.69 -30.93 20.82
CA PRO A 1084 -48.25 -31.54 22.11
C PRO A 1084 -47.39 -32.84 21.99
N SER A 1085 -47.03 -33.61 23.05
CA SER A 1085 -46.51 -33.29 24.41
C SER A 1085 -46.07 -34.60 25.15
N THR A 1086 -45.51 -34.47 26.36
CA THR A 1086 -45.48 -35.44 27.50
C THR A 1086 -45.25 -36.96 27.31
N SER A 1087 -44.17 -37.51 27.89
CA SER A 1087 -44.23 -38.46 29.04
C SER A 1087 -42.85 -39.02 29.49
N GLN A 1088 -42.75 -39.28 30.81
CA GLN A 1088 -41.80 -40.18 31.51
C GLN A 1088 -42.63 -41.40 32.03
N PRO A 1089 -42.11 -42.48 32.71
CA PRO A 1089 -40.78 -42.67 33.32
C PRO A 1089 -40.11 -44.08 33.22
N MET A 1090 -38.92 -44.17 33.83
CA MET A 1090 -38.24 -45.29 34.56
C MET A 1090 -38.59 -46.80 34.36
N GLN A 1091 -37.52 -47.58 34.11
CA GLN A 1091 -37.16 -48.93 34.66
C GLN A 1091 -38.09 -50.14 34.32
N THR A 1092 -37.70 -51.43 34.37
CA THR A 1092 -36.64 -52.20 35.09
C THR A 1092 -36.12 -53.41 34.25
N ASP A 1093 -34.90 -53.91 34.57
CA ASP A 1093 -34.43 -55.33 34.67
C ASP A 1093 -34.62 -56.38 33.52
N THR A 1094 -33.85 -57.46 33.33
CA THR A 1094 -32.53 -58.06 33.77
C THR A 1094 -32.09 -59.08 32.66
N ASP A 1095 -31.13 -60.04 32.69
CA ASP A 1095 -30.24 -60.70 33.68
C ASP A 1095 -28.98 -61.31 32.99
N SER A 1096 -28.00 -61.76 33.80
CA SER A 1096 -26.94 -62.76 33.50
C SER A 1096 -25.71 -62.30 32.69
N ARG A 1097 -24.47 -62.79 32.94
CA ARG A 1097 -23.92 -63.75 33.94
C ARG A 1097 -22.42 -63.43 34.22
N ALA A 1098 -21.79 -64.01 35.25
CA ALA A 1098 -20.56 -63.43 35.85
C ALA A 1098 -19.38 -64.39 36.22
N SER A 1099 -18.17 -63.79 36.34
CA SER A 1099 -17.00 -64.19 37.19
C SER A 1099 -16.26 -65.52 36.88
N PRO A 1100 -15.09 -65.88 37.51
CA PRO A 1100 -14.26 -65.23 38.55
C PRO A 1100 -12.73 -65.08 38.18
N GLY A 1101 -11.78 -64.94 39.15
CA GLY A 1101 -10.33 -64.84 38.88
C GLY A 1101 -9.35 -64.98 40.09
N GLN A 1102 -8.04 -64.66 39.87
CA GLN A 1102 -6.86 -64.77 40.79
C GLN A 1102 -6.40 -66.22 41.16
N PRO A 1103 -5.22 -66.51 41.82
CA PRO A 1103 -4.12 -65.64 42.33
C PRO A 1103 -2.62 -66.11 42.12
N ALA A 1104 -1.67 -65.17 42.36
CA ALA A 1104 -0.37 -65.28 43.09
C ALA A 1104 0.91 -66.07 42.62
N THR A 1105 2.04 -65.63 43.22
CA THR A 1105 3.40 -66.24 43.40
C THR A 1105 4.55 -65.91 42.42
N GLY A 1106 5.78 -65.97 42.96
CA GLY A 1106 7.10 -65.82 42.29
C GLY A 1106 8.21 -66.42 43.19
N PRO A 1107 9.45 -66.67 42.70
CA PRO A 1107 10.61 -65.85 43.15
C PRO A 1107 11.80 -65.79 42.14
N GLY A 1108 12.91 -65.08 42.45
CA GLY A 1108 14.25 -65.44 41.94
C GLY A 1108 15.22 -64.33 41.45
N SER A 1109 16.11 -63.89 42.33
CA SER A 1109 17.49 -63.35 42.14
C SER A 1109 18.15 -63.23 40.74
N ALA A 1110 18.83 -62.09 40.46
CA ALA A 1110 20.31 -61.98 40.35
C ALA A 1110 20.80 -60.57 39.87
N GLU A 1111 21.97 -60.11 40.34
CA GLU A 1111 22.79 -59.03 39.71
C GLU A 1111 23.89 -59.63 38.80
N PRO A 1112 24.68 -58.82 38.04
CA PRO A 1112 25.93 -58.32 38.63
C PRO A 1112 26.40 -56.89 38.22
N SER A 1113 26.73 -56.10 39.25
CA SER A 1113 27.84 -55.12 39.40
C SER A 1113 28.70 -54.62 38.21
N GLY A 1114 29.00 -53.31 38.21
CA GLY A 1114 30.15 -52.65 37.55
C GLY A 1114 29.82 -51.26 37.00
N ARG A 1115 30.14 -50.08 37.57
CA ARG A 1115 31.15 -49.58 38.56
C ARG A 1115 32.55 -49.32 38.00
N GLN A 1116 32.85 -48.05 37.68
CA GLN A 1116 34.01 -47.20 38.05
C GLN A 1116 33.75 -45.78 37.46
N ASP A 1117 33.78 -44.67 38.22
CA ASP A 1117 34.94 -43.85 38.67
C ASP A 1117 35.61 -43.10 37.47
N ASN A 1118 35.85 -41.79 37.42
CA ASN A 1118 35.68 -40.62 38.31
C ASN A 1118 35.21 -39.42 37.43
N ALA A 1119 34.41 -38.44 37.86
CA ALA A 1119 34.52 -37.52 39.01
C ALA A 1119 35.72 -36.54 38.94
N PHE A 1120 35.44 -35.29 38.55
CA PHE A 1120 36.02 -34.11 39.20
C PHE A 1120 35.00 -32.96 39.18
N SER A 1121 34.80 -32.32 40.32
CA SER A 1121 33.77 -31.30 40.60
C SER A 1121 34.44 -29.97 40.99
N VAL A 1122 33.84 -29.20 41.92
CA VAL A 1122 34.44 -28.14 42.76
C VAL A 1122 34.59 -26.76 42.09
N GLU A 1123 34.15 -25.63 42.67
CA GLU A 1123 33.29 -25.27 43.84
C GLU A 1123 32.88 -23.77 43.69
N ASP A 1124 32.08 -23.14 44.55
CA ASP A 1124 30.60 -23.24 44.68
C ASP A 1124 30.11 -21.78 45.05
N ILE A 1125 29.34 -21.34 46.06
CA ILE A 1125 28.55 -21.91 47.17
C ILE A 1125 27.49 -20.90 47.66
N ASN A 1126 26.54 -21.33 48.50
CA ASN A 1126 25.54 -20.59 49.31
C ASN A 1126 24.27 -20.00 48.64
N GLY A 1127 23.06 -20.19 49.19
CA GLY A 1127 22.66 -21.15 50.25
C GLY A 1127 21.39 -20.82 51.06
N ASN A 1128 20.50 -21.82 51.23
CA ASN A 1128 19.37 -21.93 52.18
C ASN A 1128 18.19 -20.91 52.09
N GLY A 1129 16.95 -21.25 52.48
CA GLY A 1129 16.38 -22.56 52.83
C GLY A 1129 15.03 -22.50 53.60
N GLN A 1130 14.36 -23.66 53.71
CA GLN A 1130 13.15 -23.98 54.52
C GLN A 1130 11.74 -23.63 53.98
N GLY A 1131 10.82 -24.59 54.16
CA GLY A 1131 9.34 -24.46 54.23
C GLY A 1131 8.84 -25.05 55.57
N PRO A 1132 7.51 -25.03 55.91
CA PRO A 1132 6.49 -25.92 55.32
C PRO A 1132 5.08 -25.25 55.19
N GLY A 1133 3.96 -25.89 54.80
CA GLY A 1133 3.69 -27.20 54.18
C GLY A 1133 2.22 -27.69 54.34
N GLY A 1134 1.71 -28.46 53.36
CA GLY A 1134 0.42 -29.18 53.38
C GLY A 1134 -0.87 -28.35 53.11
N SER A 1135 -2.04 -28.93 52.81
CA SER A 1135 -2.39 -30.26 52.24
C SER A 1135 -3.90 -30.33 51.88
N ARG A 1136 -4.30 -31.19 50.91
CA ARG A 1136 -5.70 -31.61 50.57
C ARG A 1136 -6.61 -30.49 49.99
N SER A 1137 -7.17 -30.55 48.77
CA SER A 1137 -8.03 -31.53 48.06
C SER A 1137 -9.53 -31.42 48.36
N VAL A 1138 -10.36 -31.65 47.33
CA VAL A 1138 -11.85 -31.80 47.28
C VAL A 1138 -12.55 -30.66 46.50
N SER A 1139 -13.06 -31.00 45.30
CA SER A 1139 -14.20 -30.36 44.65
C SER A 1139 -15.50 -30.95 45.25
N PRO A 1140 -16.63 -30.22 45.33
CA PRO A 1140 -17.46 -30.02 44.12
C PRO A 1140 -18.24 -28.68 44.07
N ALA A 1141 -18.99 -28.50 42.98
CA ALA A 1141 -20.10 -27.55 42.88
C ALA A 1141 -21.45 -28.27 43.14
N PRO A 1142 -22.64 -27.67 42.93
CA PRO A 1142 -23.04 -26.25 42.95
C PRO A 1142 -24.19 -25.99 43.97
N ALA A 1143 -24.66 -24.75 44.07
CA ALA A 1143 -25.96 -24.39 44.66
C ALA A 1143 -26.65 -23.33 43.79
N ALA A 1144 -27.99 -23.27 43.81
CA ALA A 1144 -28.80 -22.43 42.93
C ALA A 1144 -30.02 -21.81 43.66
N SER A 1145 -30.74 -20.93 42.96
CA SER A 1145 -31.93 -20.16 43.41
C SER A 1145 -31.63 -19.02 44.40
N ALA A 1146 -32.48 -17.98 44.53
CA ALA A 1146 -33.80 -17.76 43.92
C ALA A 1146 -34.06 -16.29 43.56
N ASP A 1147 -34.96 -16.04 42.61
CA ASP A 1147 -35.63 -14.75 42.43
C ASP A 1147 -36.62 -14.46 43.58
N VAL A 1148 -36.69 -13.21 44.03
CA VAL A 1148 -37.88 -12.65 44.71
C VAL A 1148 -38.09 -11.20 44.25
N ARG A 1149 -39.30 -10.89 43.77
CA ARG A 1149 -39.81 -9.52 43.61
C ARG A 1149 -40.79 -9.18 44.74
N ALA A 1150 -40.65 -7.99 45.32
CA ALA A 1150 -41.69 -7.23 46.03
C ALA A 1150 -41.32 -5.74 45.85
N ALA A 1151 -42.17 -4.88 45.27
CA ALA A 1151 -43.41 -4.33 45.84
C ALA A 1151 -43.09 -3.45 47.07
N GLU A 1152 -42.90 -2.13 46.88
CA GLU A 1152 -43.93 -1.08 46.69
C GLU A 1152 -44.53 -0.58 48.02
N ALA A 1153 -44.29 0.71 48.30
CA ALA A 1153 -45.04 1.54 49.25
C ALA A 1153 -44.75 3.03 48.97
N GLU A 1154 -45.56 3.67 48.12
CA GLU A 1154 -45.66 5.14 48.12
C GLU A 1154 -46.52 5.61 49.31
N ALA A 1155 -46.27 6.82 49.81
CA ALA A 1155 -47.23 7.56 50.63
C ALA A 1155 -47.06 9.08 50.46
N ASP A 1156 -48.19 9.74 50.22
CA ASP A 1156 -48.49 11.17 50.36
C ASP A 1156 -47.64 12.21 49.61
N MET A 1157 -48.07 12.49 48.37
CA MET A 1157 -47.85 13.77 47.69
C MET A 1157 -48.73 14.90 48.26
N ALA A 1158 -48.17 16.11 48.31
CA ALA A 1158 -48.87 17.38 48.02
C ALA A 1158 -47.82 18.36 47.45
N ALA A 1159 -47.71 18.67 46.15
CA ALA A 1159 -48.71 19.08 45.15
C ALA A 1159 -49.46 20.37 45.58
N ASN A 1160 -49.45 21.49 44.84
CA ASN A 1160 -48.96 21.83 43.49
C ASN A 1160 -48.26 23.22 43.53
N ALA A 1161 -47.15 23.49 42.83
CA ALA A 1161 -46.92 23.59 41.38
C ALA A 1161 -47.44 24.91 40.75
N GLY A 1162 -46.57 25.65 40.04
CA GLY A 1162 -46.90 26.97 39.46
C GLY A 1162 -45.68 27.77 38.98
N ASP A 1163 -45.30 27.48 37.73
CA ASP A 1163 -44.37 28.13 36.78
C ASP A 1163 -44.13 29.68 36.84
N VAL A 1164 -43.02 30.12 36.23
CA VAL A 1164 -42.58 31.51 35.93
C VAL A 1164 -42.22 32.42 37.14
N GLY A 1165 -41.15 33.22 37.13
CA GLY A 1165 -40.09 33.41 36.12
C GLY A 1165 -39.37 34.77 36.25
N GLU A 1166 -39.37 35.56 35.17
CA GLU A 1166 -38.77 36.90 35.09
C GLU A 1166 -39.59 37.95 35.90
N TRP A 1167 -38.93 39.06 36.30
CA TRP A 1167 -39.46 40.26 37.00
C TRP A 1167 -39.63 40.22 38.53
N LEU A 1168 -39.23 41.34 39.17
CA LEU A 1168 -39.49 41.67 40.58
C LEU A 1168 -40.94 42.16 40.77
N GLY A 1169 -41.54 41.89 41.93
CA GLY A 1169 -42.99 41.93 42.10
C GLY A 1169 -43.58 42.94 43.10
N MET A 1170 -44.86 43.18 42.86
CA MET A 1170 -45.96 43.54 43.78
C MET A 1170 -46.03 44.92 44.45
N ASP A 1171 -47.30 45.28 44.66
CA ASP A 1171 -47.85 46.60 44.95
C ASP A 1171 -48.65 46.53 46.28
N SER A 1172 -48.85 47.68 46.94
CA SER A 1172 -50.14 48.14 47.49
C SER A 1172 -49.97 49.26 48.54
N GLY A 1173 -50.45 50.47 48.25
CA GLY A 1173 -50.23 51.63 49.14
C GLY A 1173 -50.99 52.95 48.83
N VAL A 1174 -52.15 52.87 48.17
CA VAL A 1174 -53.30 53.83 48.13
C VAL A 1174 -53.22 55.09 49.04
N PRO A 1175 -53.57 56.35 48.63
CA PRO A 1175 -53.95 56.92 47.30
C PRO A 1175 -53.37 58.34 46.96
N LYS A 1176 -53.92 58.97 45.89
CA LYS A 1176 -54.08 60.44 45.58
C LYS A 1176 -53.04 61.18 44.70
N SER A 1177 -53.51 61.46 43.47
CA SER A 1177 -53.77 62.81 42.90
C SER A 1177 -52.87 63.41 41.79
N ARG A 1178 -53.53 64.21 40.92
CA ARG A 1178 -53.03 65.25 39.98
C ARG A 1178 -52.31 64.84 38.67
N GLN A 1179 -53.13 64.73 37.62
CA GLN A 1179 -53.19 65.62 36.43
C GLN A 1179 -52.32 66.93 36.42
N PRO A 1180 -52.14 67.62 35.27
CA PRO A 1180 -52.23 67.20 33.84
C PRO A 1180 -51.19 67.88 32.89
N GLN A 1181 -51.30 67.67 31.56
CA GLN A 1181 -50.83 68.55 30.42
C GLN A 1181 -49.30 68.83 30.34
N GLY A 1182 -48.63 69.06 29.20
CA GLY A 1182 -48.92 69.27 27.77
C GLY A 1182 -47.55 69.33 27.03
N SER A 1183 -47.33 69.84 25.81
CA SER A 1183 -48.19 70.49 24.80
C SER A 1183 -47.42 70.70 23.47
N GLN A 1184 -48.07 70.56 22.30
CA GLN A 1184 -47.63 71.04 20.95
C GLN A 1184 -46.34 70.35 20.40
N GLY A 1185 -45.98 70.33 19.10
CA GLY A 1185 -46.43 71.04 17.88
C GLY A 1185 -45.28 71.91 17.31
N GLY A 1186 -45.02 72.07 16.00
CA GLY A 1186 -45.55 71.47 14.76
C GLY A 1186 -45.29 72.36 13.51
N GLN A 1187 -45.12 71.78 12.31
CA GLN A 1187 -44.93 72.47 10.99
C GLN A 1187 -43.59 73.24 10.84
N SER A 1188 -43.12 73.73 9.66
CA SER A 1188 -43.55 73.74 8.23
C SER A 1188 -42.30 73.51 7.33
N ARG A 1189 -42.28 73.20 6.02
CA ARG A 1189 -43.21 73.16 4.85
C ARG A 1189 -43.32 74.44 3.99
N HIS A 1190 -42.66 74.47 2.82
CA HIS A 1190 -42.93 75.27 1.59
C HIS A 1190 -42.01 74.80 0.44
N SER A 1191 -42.23 74.99 -0.87
CA SER A 1191 -43.45 74.97 -1.75
C SER A 1191 -43.04 75.19 -3.23
N ALA A 1192 -44.03 75.19 -4.16
CA ALA A 1192 -43.99 75.78 -5.52
C ALA A 1192 -43.24 75.01 -6.64
N LEU A 1193 -43.53 75.21 -7.95
CA LEU A 1193 -44.79 75.34 -8.73
C LEU A 1193 -44.42 75.48 -10.23
N GLY A 1194 -45.34 75.19 -11.16
CA GLY A 1194 -45.17 75.46 -12.60
C GLY A 1194 -46.17 74.69 -13.47
N ASP A 1195 -46.96 75.42 -14.27
CA ASP A 1195 -48.12 74.93 -15.02
C ASP A 1195 -48.14 75.50 -16.47
N GLU A 1196 -49.18 75.12 -17.24
CA GLU A 1196 -49.64 75.69 -18.52
C GLU A 1196 -48.88 75.35 -19.84
N LEU A 1197 -49.51 75.27 -21.03
CA LEU A 1197 -50.92 75.03 -21.45
C LEU A 1197 -50.95 74.64 -22.95
N GLN A 1198 -52.00 73.89 -23.38
CA GLN A 1198 -52.55 73.82 -24.77
C GLN A 1198 -51.67 73.22 -25.92
N ALA A 1199 -52.20 72.62 -27.00
CA ALA A 1199 -53.59 72.26 -27.38
C ALA A 1199 -53.70 71.08 -28.40
N THR A 1200 -54.86 70.39 -28.36
CA THR A 1200 -55.60 69.69 -29.46
C THR A 1200 -54.97 68.63 -30.40
N ARG A 1201 -55.53 67.39 -30.34
CA ARG A 1201 -56.08 66.50 -31.42
C ARG A 1201 -55.20 66.15 -32.65
N HIS A 1202 -55.24 64.93 -33.24
CA HIS A 1202 -56.16 63.77 -33.14
C HIS A 1202 -55.51 62.46 -33.69
N LEU A 1203 -56.07 61.28 -33.33
CA LEU A 1203 -56.04 59.95 -34.02
C LEU A 1203 -54.73 59.10 -34.07
N GLY A 1204 -54.85 57.78 -33.82
CA GLY A 1204 -54.18 56.74 -34.63
C GLY A 1204 -53.30 55.61 -34.01
N ALA A 1205 -53.90 54.58 -33.38
CA ALA A 1205 -53.29 53.24 -33.08
C ALA A 1205 -52.04 53.22 -32.13
N VAL A 1206 -51.46 52.11 -31.62
CA VAL A 1206 -51.47 50.62 -31.86
C VAL A 1206 -51.49 49.82 -30.50
N GLU A 1207 -51.70 48.50 -30.57
CA GLU A 1207 -51.70 47.41 -29.54
C GLU A 1207 -50.46 47.30 -28.58
N SER A 1208 -50.36 46.51 -27.46
CA SER A 1208 -51.22 45.74 -26.49
C SER A 1208 -50.31 45.17 -25.33
N LYS A 1209 -50.50 44.15 -24.43
CA LYS A 1209 -51.47 43.06 -24.00
C LYS A 1209 -51.08 42.55 -22.54
N PRO A 1210 -51.92 41.87 -21.69
CA PRO A 1210 -51.73 41.82 -20.19
C PRO A 1210 -52.02 40.52 -19.32
N GLN A 1211 -51.45 40.43 -18.08
CA GLN A 1211 -51.98 39.87 -16.77
C GLN A 1211 -52.35 38.33 -16.57
N PRO A 1212 -53.04 37.81 -15.47
CA PRO A 1212 -52.67 37.66 -14.01
C PRO A 1212 -53.14 36.36 -13.19
N LYS A 1213 -52.71 36.16 -11.91
CA LYS A 1213 -53.39 35.62 -10.63
C LYS A 1213 -54.20 34.25 -10.66
N LYS A 1214 -54.83 33.60 -9.62
CA LYS A 1214 -55.00 33.62 -8.11
C LYS A 1214 -55.44 32.19 -7.55
N PRO A 1215 -55.37 31.82 -6.23
CA PRO A 1215 -55.66 30.43 -5.71
C PRO A 1215 -56.59 30.21 -4.44
N ALA A 1216 -56.79 28.91 -4.02
CA ALA A 1216 -57.16 28.27 -2.71
C ALA A 1216 -58.60 27.68 -2.39
N GLY A 1217 -58.71 26.37 -1.99
CA GLY A 1217 -59.74 25.80 -1.06
C GLY A 1217 -60.64 24.55 -1.43
N VAL A 1218 -60.77 23.56 -0.51
CA VAL A 1218 -61.90 22.57 -0.28
C VAL A 1218 -62.02 21.25 -1.13
N THR A 1219 -62.80 20.27 -0.62
CA THR A 1219 -62.92 18.79 -0.84
C THR A 1219 -63.85 18.29 -1.98
N VAL A 1220 -63.63 17.07 -2.56
CA VAL A 1220 -64.62 15.97 -2.91
C VAL A 1220 -64.04 14.91 -3.92
N ARG A 1221 -64.78 13.81 -4.19
CA ARG A 1221 -64.44 12.52 -4.85
C ARG A 1221 -64.46 12.47 -6.41
N PHE A 1222 -63.64 11.54 -6.95
CA PHE A 1222 -63.80 10.67 -8.15
C PHE A 1222 -63.74 11.20 -9.62
N ASN A 1223 -63.24 10.29 -10.47
CA ASN A 1223 -63.35 10.15 -11.94
C ASN A 1223 -62.55 11.02 -12.96
N GLN A 1224 -61.40 10.46 -13.35
CA GLN A 1224 -60.97 10.15 -14.74
C GLN A 1224 -60.54 11.28 -15.73
N PRO A 1225 -59.78 10.92 -16.81
CA PRO A 1225 -58.84 11.82 -17.51
C PRO A 1225 -59.34 12.26 -18.91
N PRO A 1226 -58.62 13.15 -19.64
CA PRO A 1226 -57.46 12.76 -20.49
C PRO A 1226 -56.29 13.80 -20.46
N SER A 1227 -55.00 13.41 -20.46
CA SER A 1227 -54.10 12.98 -21.57
C SER A 1227 -53.35 14.11 -22.32
N HIS A 1228 -52.07 13.84 -22.65
CA HIS A 1228 -51.15 14.58 -23.57
C HIS A 1228 -50.78 16.06 -23.26
N ALA A 1229 -49.59 16.58 -23.63
CA ALA A 1229 -48.30 15.96 -23.93
C ALA A 1229 -47.17 17.02 -23.93
N ASN A 1230 -45.92 16.58 -23.69
CA ASN A 1230 -44.64 17.25 -24.01
C ASN A 1230 -44.34 18.66 -23.41
N GLY A 1231 -43.17 18.91 -22.81
CA GLY A 1231 -42.09 17.97 -22.48
C GLY A 1231 -40.76 18.65 -22.10
N ARG A 1232 -39.82 17.84 -21.60
CA ARG A 1232 -38.36 18.04 -21.50
C ARG A 1232 -37.81 19.47 -21.39
N ARG A 1233 -37.20 19.76 -20.25
CA ARG A 1233 -35.74 19.52 -20.15
C ARG A 1233 -35.47 18.47 -19.08
#